data_AF-A0A346XR91-F1
#
_entry.id   AF-A0A346XR91-F1
#
_cell.length_a   1.000
_cell.length_b   1.000
_cell.length_c   1.000
_cell.angle_alpha   90.00
_cell.angle_beta   90.00
_cell.angle_gamma   90.00
#
_symmetry.space_group_name_H-M   'P 1'
#
loop_
_entity.id
_entity.type
_entity.pdbx_description
1 polymer ?
#
loop_
_entity_poly.entity_id
_entity_poly.type
_entity_poly.pdbx_seq_one_letter_code
_entity_poly.pdbx_strand_id
1 'polypeptide(L)'
;MQSRPVALSLFVIAALVAALLAPVVAPARAQDGPVDTPPDGVTAVSLMPPGNSGFTSVTDQVAGTAGGSFGAHTDDQTSIYWGLEGYAGQGFLDPADAVRTETLRDGAVRVYWDEFGTPAIHGDTAEDVWFGTGWAVAQIRLFLMDAVRRQGRGTFAELVGTSGVPLDVQTRTLTYSDAEYQAIIDGLSADALTAVQGYVDGANEWIAEVNANPDLLPVEYALLSTRPEPLELIDIAAAGVLITRSVAAEGGNEMDNVRLLRDLEDAHGEEEGRAIFADLVWQDDPLALTTVPREEGTFPNSPLTDLDASLDAAADFAATLPLELADGPGTGAYPEPTTLPAFAESGESTSDGSSSDDADAVARAQAFRASEALAEWAASLHGGSIGMAIGPSRTADDNAMLISGPQLGWSYPSLLVEYEVHGGGYDARGASVPALPVVGIGYTDRAAWALTTGYSKTVDSFIETVRDNPTDGGPLQYLHDGEWKDADCRTETIDYRESTQGLPVTPPLRSVDVDVCRTVHGPIVAQEDGNGERLARSVQYQMFGQEVDTIDGVLAWNRAESLEDFEAAMRQVTWNENTTYADADGHIAFWHPGVHHERPANDLRFPLPGDGSADFGDRIPFDDLPHAVDPAQGFLVNWNNKPAHGWLDGEGIGPTSRPGGAVQRAATPVALAASRDDHTFETLQAIEMESALTDPRAEPFLPLVLRALEAGDDARLGAVADLLAGWNTRFYDPPNAPTTFRGPGGQSSLEDGTDGPAATIFSAVVDALVEEVLGSVWGGPIADADAAAACNSGRGCPDLVSRQLGVGGHRYDMSPALNLVLRVLDPASSGLAVQHDWLGDRTADDVLLAAVESALATLEDRFGTDDLSAFRRTTFTTEVSSLTGVTGPSSVQPYLERGSYVHLATFDGLPALTTERAGGPERVATSVAAALAAHPDGTDTVVLADAGTYHDALLASPLAGFLDAPIVLVDGALSGVSREGIARLGATEAVVVGSLVGPDVAAELQAMGLTVRRVGEGDPFAVGAAVAAELPGAVGDDRAPEAYVVTADGFADAVSVTGVAARTHRPILFVTRDEIPQATAETIDALGIERVAVVGGTAVIADAVVDGLPDPVRLAGPERYTTAAAVLNHARAIDLSFDTLVLATGANFPDSLTGGPVAAALDGVVVLVNGLDPASPGAALGHALSQRASIQRVIGLGGTAVVSDAFLTAVGTAS
;
A
#
# COMPACT_ATOMS: atom_id res chain seq x y z
N MET A 1 47.39 47.48 1.95
CA MET A 1 48.55 48.04 2.69
C MET A 1 48.25 47.85 4.15
N GLN A 2 48.98 47.07 4.93
CA GLN A 2 50.10 46.16 4.63
C GLN A 2 49.98 45.04 5.67
N SER A 3 49.97 43.75 5.36
CA SER A 3 50.47 42.98 4.22
C SER A 3 49.65 41.69 4.17
N ARG A 4 48.83 41.48 3.14
CA ARG A 4 49.10 40.67 1.94
C ARG A 4 49.31 39.15 2.18
N PRO A 5 48.80 38.32 1.25
CA PRO A 5 48.13 37.04 1.47
C PRO A 5 48.82 35.93 0.62
N VAL A 6 48.05 35.04 -0.01
CA VAL A 6 48.36 34.07 -1.11
C VAL A 6 48.47 32.63 -0.58
N ALA A 7 47.49 31.73 -0.74
CA ALA A 7 46.75 31.22 -1.92
C ALA A 7 47.47 30.09 -2.69
N LEU A 8 46.69 29.03 -2.95
CA LEU A 8 46.62 28.07 -4.08
C LEU A 8 46.47 26.63 -3.55
N SER A 9 45.31 25.97 -3.65
CA SER A 9 44.58 25.51 -4.85
C SER A 9 45.02 24.12 -5.35
N LEU A 10 44.05 23.22 -5.37
CA LEU A 10 43.69 22.28 -6.44
C LEU A 10 44.66 21.15 -6.87
N PHE A 11 44.17 19.92 -6.64
CA PHE A 11 43.82 18.90 -7.66
C PHE A 11 44.91 18.15 -8.46
N VAL A 12 44.56 16.87 -8.73
CA VAL A 12 44.78 16.08 -9.96
C VAL A 12 45.92 15.01 -10.00
N ILE A 13 45.46 13.73 -10.01
CA ILE A 13 45.77 12.61 -10.95
C ILE A 13 47.20 12.05 -10.97
N ALA A 14 47.50 10.76 -11.17
CA ALA A 14 46.84 9.46 -11.13
C ALA A 14 47.92 8.41 -11.48
N ALA A 15 47.65 7.16 -11.11
CA ALA A 15 48.04 5.94 -11.84
C ALA A 15 49.50 5.43 -11.86
N LEU A 16 49.55 4.08 -11.81
CA LEU A 16 50.61 3.12 -12.14
C LEU A 16 51.62 2.71 -11.05
N VAL A 17 51.89 1.42 -10.80
CA VAL A 17 51.33 0.14 -11.27
C VAL A 17 51.91 -1.00 -10.40
N ALA A 18 51.07 -2.01 -10.18
CA ALA A 18 51.28 -3.46 -10.03
C ALA A 18 52.60 -4.08 -9.48
N ALA A 19 52.32 -5.22 -8.82
CA ALA A 19 53.05 -6.49 -8.85
C ALA A 19 54.03 -6.82 -7.71
N LEU A 20 53.57 -7.71 -6.82
CA LEU A 20 54.21 -8.95 -6.32
C LEU A 20 53.27 -9.53 -5.22
N LEU A 21 52.27 -10.37 -5.48
CA LEU A 21 52.30 -11.85 -5.64
C LEU A 21 53.37 -12.50 -4.72
N ALA A 22 53.03 -13.41 -3.78
CA ALA A 22 52.42 -14.73 -4.01
C ALA A 22 51.83 -15.37 -2.71
N PRO A 23 51.16 -16.55 -2.81
CA PRO A 23 50.04 -17.00 -1.97
C PRO A 23 50.43 -17.92 -0.79
N VAL A 24 49.57 -18.02 0.23
CA VAL A 24 49.56 -19.14 1.17
C VAL A 24 48.41 -20.07 0.80
N VAL A 25 48.78 -21.27 0.35
CA VAL A 25 47.89 -22.40 0.12
C VAL A 25 47.55 -23.02 1.49
N ALA A 26 46.27 -23.07 1.83
CA ALA A 26 45.71 -23.92 2.89
C ALA A 26 44.59 -24.80 2.29
N PRO A 27 44.38 -26.01 2.83
CA PRO A 27 43.98 -27.18 2.04
C PRO A 27 42.48 -27.26 1.73
N ALA A 28 42.21 -28.04 0.68
CA ALA A 28 40.92 -28.44 0.11
C ALA A 28 39.68 -28.29 1.02
N ARG A 29 38.77 -27.43 0.53
CA ARG A 29 37.32 -27.45 0.80
C ARG A 29 36.79 -28.89 0.78
N ALA A 30 36.05 -29.28 1.81
CA ALA A 30 35.03 -30.31 1.64
C ALA A 30 33.92 -29.69 0.78
N GLN A 31 33.45 -30.44 -0.21
CA GLN A 31 32.47 -29.97 -1.18
C GLN A 31 31.16 -29.60 -0.50
N ASP A 32 30.66 -28.46 -0.92
CA ASP A 32 29.33 -27.90 -0.70
C ASP A 32 28.26 -28.98 -0.96
N GLY A 33 27.31 -29.12 -0.03
CA GLY A 33 25.99 -29.64 -0.40
C GLY A 33 25.26 -28.60 -1.24
N PRO A 34 24.23 -28.98 -2.04
CA PRO A 34 23.42 -28.01 -2.73
C PRO A 34 22.79 -27.08 -1.68
N VAL A 35 22.94 -25.77 -1.88
CA VAL A 35 21.95 -24.82 -1.38
C VAL A 35 20.73 -25.12 -2.25
N ASP A 36 19.73 -25.78 -1.67
CA ASP A 36 18.49 -26.07 -2.39
C ASP A 36 17.90 -24.72 -2.85
N THR A 37 17.67 -24.60 -4.15
CA THR A 37 16.96 -23.49 -4.78
C THR A 37 15.50 -23.58 -4.32
N PRO A 38 14.86 -22.50 -3.84
CA PRO A 38 13.46 -22.56 -3.42
C PRO A 38 12.56 -23.02 -4.58
N PRO A 39 11.49 -23.80 -4.33
CA PRO A 39 10.64 -24.31 -5.38
C PRO A 39 9.87 -23.20 -6.12
N ASP A 40 9.86 -23.29 -7.45
CA ASP A 40 8.94 -22.58 -8.35
C ASP A 40 7.49 -22.99 -8.03
N GLY A 41 6.69 -22.12 -7.42
CA GLY A 41 5.29 -22.45 -7.08
C GLY A 41 4.39 -21.28 -6.68
N VAL A 42 4.95 -20.18 -6.18
CA VAL A 42 4.21 -18.97 -5.83
C VAL A 42 4.73 -17.78 -6.63
N THR A 43 3.83 -17.05 -7.27
CA THR A 43 4.08 -15.74 -7.86
C THR A 43 3.49 -14.71 -6.92
N ALA A 44 4.33 -13.84 -6.37
CA ALA A 44 3.84 -12.75 -5.55
C ALA A 44 4.40 -11.38 -5.96
N VAL A 45 3.66 -10.34 -5.59
CA VAL A 45 4.07 -8.95 -5.72
C VAL A 45 3.85 -8.29 -4.38
N SER A 46 4.95 -7.78 -3.82
CA SER A 46 4.95 -6.90 -2.66
C SER A 46 5.09 -5.45 -3.12
N LEU A 47 4.34 -4.55 -2.50
CA LEU A 47 4.38 -3.11 -2.71
C LEU A 47 4.53 -2.45 -1.35
N MET A 48 5.77 -2.12 -0.96
CA MET A 48 6.07 -1.47 0.33
C MET A 48 6.45 0.00 0.12
N PRO A 49 6.07 0.90 1.04
CA PRO A 49 6.67 2.23 1.08
C PRO A 49 8.16 2.12 1.43
N PRO A 50 8.97 3.16 1.14
CA PRO A 50 10.38 3.21 1.48
C PRO A 50 10.63 2.90 2.95
N GLY A 51 11.75 2.24 3.21
CA GLY A 51 12.22 2.01 4.56
C GLY A 51 13.04 0.74 4.70
N ASN A 52 12.98 -0.22 3.80
CA ASN A 52 13.73 -1.46 3.99
C ASN A 52 15.25 -1.29 3.84
N SER A 53 15.69 -0.26 3.11
CA SER A 53 17.10 0.04 2.89
C SER A 53 17.79 0.72 4.07
N GLY A 54 18.33 -0.05 5.02
CA GLY A 54 19.23 0.46 6.07
C GLY A 54 18.56 1.46 7.01
N PHE A 55 19.20 2.60 7.28
CA PHE A 55 18.66 3.68 8.15
C PHE A 55 19.09 5.06 7.63
N THR A 56 18.40 6.12 8.05
CA THR A 56 18.81 7.50 7.72
C THR A 56 19.98 7.95 8.60
N SER A 57 21.15 8.21 8.00
CA SER A 57 22.30 8.75 8.73
C SER A 57 22.23 10.27 8.90
N VAL A 58 23.06 10.83 9.80
CA VAL A 58 23.22 12.29 9.93
C VAL A 58 23.67 12.92 8.60
N THR A 59 24.50 12.21 7.82
CA THR A 59 24.97 12.71 6.53
C THR A 59 23.83 12.80 5.53
N ASP A 60 22.97 11.78 5.48
CA ASP A 60 21.83 11.73 4.57
C ASP A 60 20.80 12.80 4.92
N GLN A 61 20.53 12.99 6.22
CA GLN A 61 19.62 14.04 6.69
C GLN A 61 20.11 15.44 6.30
N VAL A 62 21.42 15.71 6.43
CA VAL A 62 22.03 16.98 6.03
C VAL A 62 21.99 17.16 4.51
N ALA A 63 22.30 16.10 3.74
CA ALA A 63 22.27 16.11 2.29
C ALA A 63 20.84 16.37 1.75
N GLY A 64 19.84 15.68 2.30
CA GLY A 64 18.44 15.84 1.92
C GLY A 64 17.89 17.22 2.24
N THR A 65 18.23 17.77 3.42
CA THR A 65 17.84 19.15 3.78
C THR A 65 18.41 20.18 2.80
N ALA A 66 19.57 19.93 2.20
CA ALA A 66 20.23 20.85 1.28
C ALA A 66 19.89 20.62 -0.21
N GLY A 67 19.54 19.39 -0.60
CA GLY A 67 19.47 18.96 -2.00
C GLY A 67 18.29 18.05 -2.36
N GLY A 68 17.37 17.77 -1.43
CA GLY A 68 16.14 17.02 -1.64
C GLY A 68 16.23 15.51 -1.41
N SER A 69 17.37 14.85 -1.63
CA SER A 69 17.48 13.39 -1.43
C SER A 69 18.00 13.00 -0.05
N PHE A 70 17.23 12.18 0.67
CA PHE A 70 17.50 11.71 2.03
C PHE A 70 18.06 10.28 2.08
N GLY A 71 18.46 9.75 0.93
CA GLY A 71 19.07 8.44 0.79
C GLY A 71 18.05 7.32 0.56
N ALA A 72 18.55 6.11 0.27
CA ALA A 72 17.73 4.97 -0.13
C ALA A 72 16.62 4.66 0.88
N HIS A 73 16.93 4.68 2.18
CA HIS A 73 15.96 4.46 3.26
C HIS A 73 14.67 5.32 3.16
N THR A 74 14.75 6.49 2.54
CA THR A 74 13.64 7.43 2.38
C THR A 74 13.12 7.52 0.93
N ASP A 75 13.98 7.30 -0.06
CA ASP A 75 13.71 7.70 -1.45
C ASP A 75 13.54 6.52 -2.45
N ASP A 76 13.99 5.29 -2.16
CA ASP A 76 14.22 4.24 -3.17
C ASP A 76 12.94 3.56 -3.72
N GLN A 77 11.91 3.40 -2.90
CA GLN A 77 10.67 2.71 -3.26
C GLN A 77 9.52 3.68 -3.56
N THR A 78 9.74 4.99 -3.43
CA THR A 78 8.66 6.00 -3.38
C THR A 78 7.83 6.05 -4.66
N SER A 79 8.47 6.13 -5.84
CA SER A 79 7.76 6.20 -7.12
C SER A 79 7.03 4.90 -7.46
N ILE A 80 7.64 3.77 -7.11
CA ILE A 80 7.14 2.42 -7.36
C ILE A 80 5.86 2.20 -6.54
N TYR A 81 5.95 2.45 -5.24
CA TYR A 81 4.84 2.34 -4.32
C TYR A 81 3.68 3.28 -4.66
N TRP A 82 3.96 4.54 -5.04
CA TRP A 82 2.90 5.48 -5.43
C TRP A 82 2.26 5.18 -6.78
N GLY A 83 2.98 4.54 -7.70
CA GLY A 83 2.43 4.06 -8.96
C GLY A 83 1.65 2.75 -8.83
N LEU A 84 1.63 2.11 -7.65
CA LEU A 84 1.24 0.71 -7.47
C LEU A 84 1.95 -0.21 -8.47
N GLU A 85 3.20 0.13 -8.82
CA GLU A 85 4.01 -0.64 -9.73
C GLU A 85 4.67 -1.76 -8.94
N GLY A 86 4.24 -3.00 -9.11
CA GLY A 86 4.86 -4.13 -8.41
C GLY A 86 6.35 -4.28 -8.73
N TYR A 87 7.15 -4.77 -7.78
CA TYR A 87 8.44 -5.36 -8.13
C TYR A 87 8.19 -6.54 -9.07
N ALA A 88 8.83 -6.57 -10.24
CA ALA A 88 8.65 -7.69 -11.17
C ALA A 88 9.23 -8.99 -10.55
N GLY A 89 8.42 -10.05 -10.48
CA GLY A 89 8.86 -11.43 -10.27
C GLY A 89 9.21 -11.87 -8.84
N GLN A 90 8.45 -11.55 -7.80
CA GLN A 90 8.87 -11.88 -6.43
C GLN A 90 8.13 -13.12 -5.88
N GLY A 91 8.68 -14.31 -6.14
CA GLY A 91 8.68 -15.38 -5.16
C GLY A 91 9.80 -15.15 -4.12
N PHE A 92 10.45 -16.20 -3.65
CA PHE A 92 11.64 -16.06 -2.79
C PHE A 92 12.86 -15.48 -3.52
N LEU A 93 13.70 -14.72 -2.82
CA LEU A 93 14.95 -14.18 -3.35
C LEU A 93 15.94 -15.30 -3.65
N ASP A 94 16.40 -15.42 -4.91
CA ASP A 94 17.55 -16.25 -5.24
C ASP A 94 18.82 -15.61 -4.64
N PRO A 95 19.57 -16.31 -3.77
CA PRO A 95 20.85 -15.82 -3.24
C PRO A 95 21.85 -15.34 -4.30
N ALA A 96 21.76 -15.81 -5.54
CA ALA A 96 22.60 -15.37 -6.66
C ALA A 96 22.29 -13.95 -7.14
N ASP A 97 21.07 -13.47 -6.93
CA ASP A 97 20.60 -12.14 -7.35
C ASP A 97 20.77 -11.07 -6.26
N ALA A 98 21.23 -11.47 -5.07
CA ALA A 98 21.46 -10.58 -3.95
C ALA A 98 22.51 -9.49 -4.26
N VAL A 99 22.18 -8.22 -3.99
CA VAL A 99 23.08 -7.07 -4.18
C VAL A 99 24.07 -6.92 -3.02
N ARG A 100 23.72 -7.45 -1.84
CA ARG A 100 24.57 -7.49 -0.65
C ARG A 100 24.42 -8.84 0.05
N THR A 101 25.52 -9.36 0.58
CA THR A 101 25.53 -10.62 1.36
C THR A 101 26.35 -10.44 2.61
N GLU A 102 25.80 -10.85 3.74
CA GLU A 102 26.46 -10.85 5.04
C GLU A 102 26.51 -12.28 5.59
N THR A 103 27.55 -12.57 6.37
CA THR A 103 27.75 -13.90 6.98
C THR A 103 28.11 -13.74 8.44
N LEU A 104 27.31 -14.34 9.32
CA LEU A 104 27.41 -14.23 10.78
C LEU A 104 27.57 -15.64 11.39
N ARG A 105 27.94 -15.70 12.67
CA ARG A 105 28.09 -16.94 13.45
C ARG A 105 28.92 -18.01 12.71
N ASP A 106 30.12 -17.64 12.25
CA ASP A 106 31.05 -18.51 11.52
C ASP A 106 30.47 -19.20 10.26
N GLY A 107 29.43 -18.62 9.64
CA GLY A 107 28.78 -19.17 8.45
C GLY A 107 27.39 -19.77 8.67
N ALA A 108 26.98 -19.96 9.93
CA ALA A 108 25.68 -20.55 10.26
C ALA A 108 24.49 -19.64 9.89
N VAL A 109 24.72 -18.33 9.81
CA VAL A 109 23.73 -17.33 9.40
C VAL A 109 24.24 -16.61 8.17
N ARG A 110 23.42 -16.57 7.12
CA ARG A 110 23.68 -15.84 5.87
C ARG A 110 22.51 -14.92 5.61
N VAL A 111 22.78 -13.65 5.34
CA VAL A 111 21.75 -12.66 5.03
C VAL A 111 22.00 -12.13 3.62
N TYR A 112 21.05 -12.35 2.73
CA TYR A 112 21.06 -11.87 1.35
C TYR A 112 20.11 -10.67 1.26
N TRP A 113 20.51 -9.62 0.58
CA TRP A 113 19.71 -8.40 0.46
C TRP A 113 19.38 -8.18 -1.01
N ASP A 114 18.12 -7.91 -1.30
CA ASP A 114 17.69 -7.45 -2.61
C ASP A 114 18.01 -5.96 -2.83
N GLU A 115 17.67 -5.43 -4.02
CA GLU A 115 17.92 -4.04 -4.38
C GLU A 115 17.11 -3.00 -3.57
N PHE A 116 16.08 -3.44 -2.83
CA PHE A 116 15.22 -2.60 -1.97
C PHE A 116 15.53 -2.75 -0.48
N GLY A 117 16.57 -3.51 -0.14
CA GLY A 117 16.97 -3.73 1.24
C GLY A 117 16.12 -4.74 2.00
N THR A 118 15.33 -5.57 1.31
CA THR A 118 14.62 -6.71 1.92
C THR A 118 15.62 -7.83 2.20
N PRO A 119 15.78 -8.27 3.46
CA PRO A 119 16.69 -9.35 3.80
C PRO A 119 16.03 -10.72 3.64
N ALA A 120 16.70 -11.66 2.96
CA ALA A 120 16.46 -13.09 3.04
C ALA A 120 17.46 -13.74 3.98
N ILE A 121 16.98 -14.26 5.10
CA ILE A 121 17.78 -14.81 6.19
C ILE A 121 17.83 -16.33 6.08
N HIS A 122 19.01 -16.90 5.87
CA HIS A 122 19.25 -18.34 5.88
C HIS A 122 20.01 -18.74 7.15
N GLY A 123 19.40 -19.60 7.96
CA GLY A 123 19.97 -20.13 9.20
C GLY A 123 20.00 -21.66 9.24
N ASP A 124 21.05 -22.24 9.85
CA ASP A 124 21.16 -23.69 10.01
C ASP A 124 20.17 -24.25 11.05
N THR A 125 19.72 -23.42 11.99
CA THR A 125 18.75 -23.73 13.05
C THR A 125 17.70 -22.63 13.19
N ALA A 126 16.60 -22.90 13.90
CA ALA A 126 15.59 -21.89 14.20
C ALA A 126 16.17 -20.69 14.99
N GLU A 127 17.09 -20.95 15.93
CA GLU A 127 17.80 -19.89 16.66
C GLU A 127 18.63 -19.02 15.70
N ASP A 128 19.33 -19.64 14.74
CA ASP A 128 20.16 -18.93 13.75
C ASP A 128 19.30 -18.07 12.80
N VAL A 129 18.15 -18.58 12.36
CA VAL A 129 17.18 -17.83 11.54
C VAL A 129 16.71 -16.58 12.28
N TRP A 130 16.23 -16.74 13.51
CA TRP A 130 15.71 -15.60 14.26
C TRP A 130 16.83 -14.66 14.73
N PHE A 131 18.04 -15.16 14.99
CA PHE A 131 19.23 -14.32 15.18
C PHE A 131 19.53 -13.45 13.96
N GLY A 132 19.59 -14.04 12.77
CA GLY A 132 19.79 -13.28 11.54
C GLY A 132 18.69 -12.25 11.30
N THR A 133 17.44 -12.61 11.61
CA THR A 133 16.28 -11.73 11.49
C THR A 133 16.37 -10.55 12.45
N GLY A 134 16.67 -10.78 13.74
CA GLY A 134 16.85 -9.72 14.72
C GLY A 134 17.99 -8.76 14.37
N TRP A 135 19.12 -9.29 13.87
CA TRP A 135 20.25 -8.49 13.40
C TRP A 135 19.92 -7.66 12.15
N ALA A 136 19.19 -8.23 11.19
CA ALA A 136 18.78 -7.54 9.98
C ALA A 136 17.70 -6.50 10.25
N VAL A 137 16.65 -6.82 11.01
CA VAL A 137 15.59 -5.85 11.34
C VAL A 137 16.14 -4.72 12.21
N ALA A 138 17.07 -4.99 13.14
CA ALA A 138 17.73 -3.93 13.90
C ALA A 138 18.54 -2.98 13.01
N GLN A 139 19.13 -3.43 11.90
CA GLN A 139 19.75 -2.51 10.92
C GLN A 139 18.75 -1.54 10.29
N ILE A 140 17.50 -1.99 10.16
CA ILE A 140 16.47 -1.35 9.34
C ILE A 140 15.51 -0.49 10.21
N ARG A 141 15.33 -0.86 11.49
CA ARG A 141 14.27 -0.35 12.38
C ARG A 141 14.73 -0.11 13.82
N LEU A 142 16.04 0.04 14.08
CA LEU A 142 16.57 0.10 15.46
C LEU A 142 15.82 1.08 16.37
N PHE A 143 15.65 2.32 15.91
CA PHE A 143 14.99 3.35 16.70
C PHE A 143 13.52 3.02 16.96
N LEU A 144 12.82 2.49 15.94
CA LEU A 144 11.42 2.06 16.08
C LEU A 144 11.28 0.91 17.08
N MET A 145 12.18 -0.06 17.06
CA MET A 145 12.21 -1.16 18.04
C MET A 145 12.37 -0.64 19.47
N ASP A 146 13.30 0.30 19.70
CA ASP A 146 13.51 0.93 21.01
C ASP A 146 12.29 1.77 21.45
N ALA A 147 11.66 2.47 20.51
CA ALA A 147 10.50 3.30 20.79
C ALA A 147 9.28 2.46 21.18
N VAL A 148 8.99 1.37 20.45
CA VAL A 148 7.90 0.42 20.74
C VAL A 148 8.10 -0.24 22.11
N ARG A 149 9.31 -0.73 22.45
CA ARG A 149 9.53 -1.32 23.77
C ARG A 149 9.35 -0.31 24.91
N ARG A 150 9.75 0.95 24.72
CA ARG A 150 9.63 2.00 25.74
C ARG A 150 8.17 2.35 25.97
N GLN A 151 7.37 2.41 24.91
CA GLN A 151 5.93 2.58 25.04
C GLN A 151 5.27 1.39 25.74
N GLY A 152 5.63 0.15 25.39
CA GLY A 152 5.07 -1.05 26.03
C GLY A 152 5.48 -1.21 27.49
N ARG A 153 6.67 -0.71 27.87
CA ARG A 153 7.15 -0.69 29.25
C ARG A 153 6.76 0.57 30.02
N GLY A 154 6.17 1.59 29.39
CA GLY A 154 5.87 2.87 30.03
C GLY A 154 7.14 3.55 30.54
N THR A 155 8.12 3.73 29.66
CA THR A 155 9.38 4.46 29.88
C THR A 155 9.69 5.43 28.73
N PHE A 156 8.68 5.80 27.96
CA PHE A 156 8.81 6.72 26.82
C PHE A 156 9.14 8.15 27.26
N ALA A 157 8.70 8.58 28.45
CA ALA A 157 9.03 9.88 29.04
C ALA A 157 10.54 10.05 29.32
N GLU A 158 11.30 8.95 29.39
CA GLU A 158 12.75 9.02 29.45
C GLU A 158 13.38 9.50 28.14
N LEU A 159 12.66 9.35 27.02
CA LEU A 159 13.07 9.79 25.68
C LEU A 159 12.54 11.19 25.36
N VAL A 160 11.24 11.44 25.59
CA VAL A 160 10.55 12.69 25.17
C VAL A 160 10.32 13.70 26.30
N GLY A 161 10.68 13.38 27.54
CA GLY A 161 10.53 14.30 28.68
C GLY A 161 9.11 14.34 29.24
N THR A 162 8.71 15.48 29.82
CA THR A 162 7.44 15.62 30.57
C THR A 162 6.20 15.28 29.75
N SER A 163 6.19 15.57 28.45
CA SER A 163 5.05 15.26 27.57
C SER A 163 4.78 13.76 27.42
N GLY A 164 5.75 12.89 27.73
CA GLY A 164 5.56 11.44 27.72
C GLY A 164 4.99 10.87 29.01
N VAL A 165 4.91 11.66 30.09
CA VAL A 165 4.47 11.16 31.41
C VAL A 165 3.03 10.65 31.38
N PRO A 166 2.04 11.35 30.78
CA PRO A 166 0.67 10.83 30.66
C PRO A 166 0.59 9.48 29.96
N LEU A 167 1.37 9.27 28.90
CA LEU A 167 1.43 8.02 28.16
C LEU A 167 2.03 6.89 29.01
N ASP A 168 3.15 7.14 29.70
CA ASP A 168 3.77 6.14 30.57
C ASP A 168 2.87 5.75 31.74
N VAL A 169 2.14 6.71 32.32
CA VAL A 169 1.11 6.47 33.36
C VAL A 169 0.02 5.56 32.81
N GLN A 170 -0.49 5.86 31.61
CA GLN A 170 -1.51 5.04 30.96
C GLN A 170 -1.01 3.63 30.72
N THR A 171 0.19 3.46 30.14
CA THR A 171 0.79 2.13 29.94
C THR A 171 0.92 1.39 31.26
N ARG A 172 1.49 2.00 32.31
CA ARG A 172 1.69 1.33 33.61
C ARG A 172 0.38 0.95 34.30
N THR A 173 -0.69 1.70 34.03
CA THR A 173 -2.04 1.40 34.50
C THR A 173 -2.64 0.22 33.75
N LEU A 174 -2.59 0.22 32.42
CA LEU A 174 -3.29 -0.75 31.56
C LEU A 174 -2.52 -2.06 31.36
N THR A 175 -1.20 -2.05 31.50
CA THR A 175 -0.32 -3.18 31.15
C THR A 175 0.30 -3.83 32.40
N TYR A 176 1.39 -4.58 32.21
CA TYR A 176 1.97 -5.51 33.17
C TYR A 176 3.19 -4.92 33.88
N SER A 177 3.47 -5.42 35.08
CA SER A 177 4.77 -5.22 35.73
C SER A 177 5.85 -6.10 35.08
N ASP A 178 7.13 -5.78 35.26
CA ASP A 178 8.25 -6.60 34.75
C ASP A 178 8.16 -8.08 35.18
N ALA A 179 7.68 -8.35 36.40
CA ALA A 179 7.52 -9.72 36.90
C ALA A 179 6.39 -10.47 36.17
N GLU A 180 5.33 -9.76 35.78
CA GLU A 180 4.24 -10.31 34.99
C GLU A 180 4.66 -10.51 33.52
N TYR A 181 5.42 -9.58 32.94
CA TYR A 181 6.03 -9.77 31.62
C TYR A 181 6.99 -10.98 31.60
N GLN A 182 7.78 -11.17 32.66
CA GLN A 182 8.60 -12.37 32.79
C GLN A 182 7.75 -13.65 32.87
N ALA A 183 6.61 -13.60 33.57
CA ALA A 183 5.69 -14.74 33.63
C ALA A 183 5.07 -15.08 32.26
N ILE A 184 4.79 -14.07 31.43
CA ILE A 184 4.37 -14.26 30.03
C ILE A 184 5.48 -14.97 29.23
N ILE A 185 6.73 -14.49 29.33
CA ILE A 185 7.89 -15.14 28.68
C ILE A 185 8.08 -16.58 29.16
N ASP A 186 7.95 -16.84 30.47
CA ASP A 186 8.08 -18.16 31.06
C ASP A 186 6.97 -19.13 30.62
N GLY A 187 5.83 -18.59 30.13
CA GLY A 187 4.68 -19.34 29.63
C GLY A 187 4.78 -19.75 28.16
N LEU A 188 5.68 -19.12 27.38
CA LEU A 188 5.84 -19.40 25.95
C LEU A 188 6.28 -20.85 25.68
N SER A 189 5.90 -21.38 24.51
CA SER A 189 6.44 -22.65 24.06
C SER A 189 7.97 -22.61 23.89
N ALA A 190 8.60 -23.79 23.86
CA ALA A 190 10.03 -23.88 23.60
C ALA A 190 10.44 -23.33 22.22
N ASP A 191 9.56 -23.45 21.23
CA ASP A 191 9.78 -22.93 19.87
C ASP A 191 9.71 -21.40 19.88
N ALA A 192 8.68 -20.82 20.49
CA ALA A 192 8.55 -19.37 20.64
C ALA A 192 9.69 -18.76 21.44
N LEU A 193 10.08 -19.37 22.56
CA LEU A 193 11.21 -18.88 23.36
C LEU A 193 12.53 -18.93 22.56
N THR A 194 12.73 -19.97 21.72
CA THR A 194 13.90 -20.06 20.84
C THR A 194 13.90 -18.92 19.82
N ALA A 195 12.76 -18.61 19.21
CA ALA A 195 12.62 -17.52 18.26
C ALA A 195 12.87 -16.16 18.90
N VAL A 196 12.21 -15.88 20.03
CA VAL A 196 12.36 -14.62 20.79
C VAL A 196 13.80 -14.43 21.26
N GLN A 197 14.43 -15.46 21.82
CA GLN A 197 15.82 -15.37 22.28
C GLN A 197 16.78 -15.12 21.11
N GLY A 198 16.66 -15.88 20.01
CA GLY A 198 17.47 -15.69 18.82
C GLY A 198 17.36 -14.25 18.29
N TYR A 199 16.14 -13.76 18.13
CA TYR A 199 15.86 -12.40 17.67
C TYR A 199 16.46 -11.33 18.58
N VAL A 200 16.31 -11.45 19.90
CA VAL A 200 16.92 -10.53 20.87
C VAL A 200 18.45 -10.56 20.79
N ASP A 201 19.06 -11.74 20.69
CA ASP A 201 20.52 -11.89 20.59
C ASP A 201 21.06 -11.24 19.30
N GLY A 202 20.36 -11.42 18.17
CA GLY A 202 20.71 -10.81 16.90
C GLY A 202 20.62 -9.29 16.91
N ALA A 203 19.51 -8.76 17.45
CA ALA A 203 19.32 -7.32 17.60
C ALA A 203 20.38 -6.71 18.54
N ASN A 204 20.73 -7.41 19.62
CA ASN A 204 21.76 -6.97 20.57
C ASN A 204 23.17 -6.98 19.97
N GLU A 205 23.48 -7.91 19.07
CA GLU A 205 24.74 -7.88 18.31
C GLU A 205 24.83 -6.60 17.47
N TRP A 206 23.77 -6.26 16.73
CA TRP A 206 23.73 -5.00 15.96
C TRP A 206 23.82 -3.76 16.85
N ILE A 207 23.11 -3.73 17.99
CA ILE A 207 23.19 -2.64 18.97
C ILE A 207 24.63 -2.45 19.48
N ALA A 208 25.37 -3.54 19.70
CA ALA A 208 26.77 -3.48 20.10
C ALA A 208 27.65 -2.87 18.99
N GLU A 209 27.41 -3.23 17.72
CA GLU A 209 28.09 -2.65 16.56
C GLU A 209 27.83 -1.13 16.44
N VAL A 210 26.57 -0.70 16.54
CA VAL A 210 26.18 0.71 16.52
C VAL A 210 26.84 1.50 17.65
N ASN A 211 26.86 0.92 18.86
CA ASN A 211 27.50 1.56 19.99
C ASN A 211 29.02 1.67 19.85
N ALA A 212 29.65 0.73 19.14
CA ALA A 212 31.08 0.75 18.84
C ALA A 212 31.44 1.69 17.68
N ASN A 213 30.52 1.95 16.74
CA ASN A 213 30.76 2.75 15.55
C ASN A 213 29.70 3.87 15.37
N PRO A 214 30.04 5.14 15.68
CA PRO A 214 29.12 6.27 15.50
C PRO A 214 28.57 6.47 14.09
N ASP A 215 29.25 5.97 13.05
CA ASP A 215 28.77 6.08 11.66
C ASP A 215 27.54 5.18 11.39
N LEU A 216 27.28 4.20 12.27
CA LEU A 216 26.12 3.31 12.21
C LEU A 216 24.93 3.82 13.04
N LEU A 217 25.05 5.00 13.68
CA LEU A 217 24.02 5.52 14.57
C LEU A 217 22.88 6.19 13.76
N PRO A 218 21.62 5.72 13.88
CA PRO A 218 20.48 6.39 13.27
C PRO A 218 20.36 7.85 13.71
N VAL A 219 19.91 8.71 12.80
CA VAL A 219 19.86 10.15 13.03
C VAL A 219 18.96 10.54 14.20
N GLU A 220 17.90 9.78 14.47
CA GLU A 220 16.99 10.00 15.59
C GLU A 220 17.72 9.98 16.94
N TYR A 221 18.60 8.98 17.13
CA TYR A 221 19.45 8.90 18.32
C TYR A 221 20.42 10.07 18.42
N ALA A 222 20.99 10.50 17.29
CA ALA A 222 21.91 11.63 17.24
C ALA A 222 21.21 12.95 17.63
N LEU A 223 19.99 13.19 17.13
CA LEU A 223 19.21 14.39 17.45
C LEU A 223 18.69 14.39 18.90
N LEU A 224 18.32 13.22 19.41
CA LEU A 224 17.90 13.04 20.80
C LEU A 224 19.09 12.95 21.78
N SER A 225 20.32 13.01 21.26
CA SER A 225 21.56 12.89 22.05
C SER A 225 21.55 11.68 22.99
N THR A 226 21.03 10.55 22.50
CA THR A 226 20.89 9.29 23.22
C THR A 226 21.48 8.14 22.40
N ARG A 227 21.53 6.94 22.98
CA ARG A 227 22.04 5.73 22.35
C ARG A 227 21.12 4.54 22.61
N PRO A 228 21.09 3.56 21.70
CA PRO A 228 20.32 2.34 21.91
C PRO A 228 20.92 1.53 23.08
N GLU A 229 20.04 0.99 23.92
CA GLU A 229 20.38 0.07 24.99
C GLU A 229 20.08 -1.37 24.58
N PRO A 230 20.75 -2.38 25.16
CA PRO A 230 20.43 -3.78 24.89
C PRO A 230 18.97 -4.11 25.21
N LEU A 231 18.37 -4.94 24.37
CA LEU A 231 17.04 -5.51 24.53
C LEU A 231 17.04 -6.68 25.51
N GLU A 232 15.99 -6.77 26.32
CA GLU A 232 15.68 -7.91 27.18
C GLU A 232 14.50 -8.72 26.63
N LEU A 233 14.32 -9.99 27.03
CA LEU A 233 13.17 -10.79 26.59
C LEU A 233 11.82 -10.14 26.95
N ILE A 234 11.74 -9.50 28.12
CA ILE A 234 10.54 -8.78 28.54
C ILE A 234 10.24 -7.56 27.67
N ASP A 235 11.22 -7.01 26.95
CA ASP A 235 10.99 -5.93 25.97
C ASP A 235 10.16 -6.47 24.78
N ILE A 236 10.37 -7.73 24.38
CA ILE A 236 9.58 -8.39 23.33
C ILE A 236 8.17 -8.68 23.81
N ALA A 237 7.99 -9.13 25.07
CA ALA A 237 6.66 -9.31 25.65
C ALA A 237 5.89 -7.98 25.74
N ALA A 238 6.55 -6.91 26.20
CA ALA A 238 5.95 -5.58 26.28
C ALA A 238 5.58 -5.02 24.90
N ALA A 239 6.46 -5.18 23.90
CA ALA A 239 6.18 -4.82 22.51
C ALA A 239 4.99 -5.62 21.96
N GLY A 240 4.96 -6.95 22.18
CA GLY A 240 3.87 -7.83 21.76
C GLY A 240 2.52 -7.46 22.36
N VAL A 241 2.48 -7.15 23.66
CA VAL A 241 1.26 -6.65 24.33
C VAL A 241 0.80 -5.34 23.72
N LEU A 242 1.71 -4.37 23.55
CA LEU A 242 1.38 -3.07 22.97
C LEU A 242 0.82 -3.22 21.56
N ILE A 243 1.54 -3.91 20.67
CA ILE A 243 1.14 -4.08 19.26
C ILE A 243 -0.20 -4.81 19.17
N THR A 244 -0.33 -5.96 19.85
CA THR A 244 -1.56 -6.76 19.83
C THR A 244 -2.76 -5.95 20.31
N ARG A 245 -2.63 -5.16 21.39
CA ARG A 245 -3.74 -4.34 21.88
C ARG A 245 -4.01 -3.10 21.03
N SER A 246 -3.05 -2.64 20.23
CA SER A 246 -3.21 -1.46 19.38
C SER A 246 -3.94 -1.77 18.07
N VAL A 247 -3.80 -3.00 17.55
CA VAL A 247 -4.40 -3.41 16.27
C VAL A 247 -5.52 -4.44 16.44
N ALA A 248 -5.44 -5.26 17.49
CA ALA A 248 -6.30 -6.43 17.68
C ALA A 248 -7.14 -6.40 18.97
N ALA A 249 -7.31 -5.23 19.58
CA ALA A 249 -8.21 -5.05 20.72
C ALA A 249 -9.11 -3.83 20.49
N GLU A 250 -10.36 -3.96 20.91
CA GLU A 250 -11.39 -2.99 20.57
C GLU A 250 -12.45 -2.94 21.68
N GLY A 251 -12.94 -1.73 21.96
CA GLY A 251 -13.95 -1.44 22.98
C GLY A 251 -13.42 -0.77 24.25
N GLY A 252 -14.26 -0.74 25.29
CA GLY A 252 -13.94 -0.08 26.56
C GLY A 252 -14.32 1.41 26.60
N ASN A 253 -15.04 1.91 25.60
CA ASN A 253 -15.51 3.30 25.46
C ASN A 253 -17.01 3.46 25.80
N GLU A 254 -17.60 2.52 26.54
CA GLU A 254 -19.05 2.49 26.80
C GLU A 254 -19.58 3.71 27.57
N MET A 255 -18.70 4.41 28.30
CA MET A 255 -19.07 5.66 28.98
C MET A 255 -19.42 6.79 28.01
N ASP A 256 -18.95 6.75 26.76
CA ASP A 256 -19.37 7.72 25.75
C ASP A 256 -20.81 7.48 25.30
N ASN A 257 -21.25 6.22 25.26
CA ASN A 257 -22.66 5.87 25.04
C ASN A 257 -23.55 6.28 26.22
N VAL A 258 -23.04 6.17 27.46
CA VAL A 258 -23.73 6.69 28.65
C VAL A 258 -23.94 8.20 28.54
N ARG A 259 -22.91 8.95 28.12
CA ARG A 259 -23.01 10.40 27.88
C ARG A 259 -24.02 10.72 26.79
N LEU A 260 -23.91 10.09 25.62
CA LEU A 260 -24.84 10.29 24.50
C LEU A 260 -26.29 10.02 24.90
N LEU A 261 -26.55 8.87 25.51
CA LEU A 261 -27.91 8.50 25.92
C LEU A 261 -28.49 9.56 26.85
N ARG A 262 -27.74 9.98 27.87
CA ARG A 262 -28.19 11.00 28.83
C ARG A 262 -28.45 12.34 28.18
N ASP A 263 -27.59 12.77 27.26
CA ASP A 263 -27.80 14.01 26.52
C ASP A 263 -29.06 13.96 25.65
N LEU A 264 -29.35 12.81 25.03
CA LEU A 264 -30.57 12.58 24.26
C LEU A 264 -31.82 12.56 25.15
N GLU A 265 -31.78 11.86 26.29
CA GLU A 265 -32.89 11.83 27.25
C GLU A 265 -33.16 13.21 27.87
N ASP A 266 -32.11 13.98 28.18
CA ASP A 266 -32.24 15.34 28.71
C ASP A 266 -32.83 16.31 27.67
N ALA A 267 -32.51 16.12 26.39
CA ALA A 267 -33.00 16.96 25.29
C ALA A 267 -34.43 16.62 24.85
N HIS A 268 -34.76 15.33 24.75
CA HIS A 268 -35.99 14.84 24.09
C HIS A 268 -36.96 14.10 25.02
N GLY A 269 -36.54 13.81 26.25
CA GLY A 269 -37.26 12.95 27.19
C GLY A 269 -36.84 11.48 27.07
N GLU A 270 -37.12 10.68 28.10
CA GLU A 270 -36.64 9.30 28.24
C GLU A 270 -37.05 8.38 27.07
N GLU A 271 -38.34 8.28 26.78
CA GLU A 271 -38.86 7.40 25.72
C GLU A 271 -38.30 7.77 24.34
N GLU A 272 -38.31 9.06 24.01
CA GLU A 272 -37.83 9.56 22.72
C GLU A 272 -36.31 9.49 22.58
N GLY A 273 -35.58 9.85 23.65
CA GLY A 273 -34.12 9.81 23.69
C GLY A 273 -33.58 8.39 23.52
N ARG A 274 -34.23 7.38 24.13
CA ARG A 274 -33.90 5.96 23.94
C ARG A 274 -34.19 5.47 22.52
N ALA A 275 -35.32 5.88 21.93
CA ALA A 275 -35.65 5.54 20.54
C ALA A 275 -34.62 6.11 19.56
N ILE A 276 -34.23 7.38 19.74
CA ILE A 276 -33.17 8.03 18.96
C ILE A 276 -31.84 7.28 19.14
N PHE A 277 -31.48 6.94 20.39
CA PHE A 277 -30.26 6.18 20.68
C PHE A 277 -30.25 4.80 20.01
N ALA A 278 -31.36 4.07 20.05
CA ALA A 278 -31.48 2.75 19.43
C ALA A 278 -31.31 2.80 17.91
N ASP A 279 -31.83 3.84 17.26
CA ASP A 279 -31.67 4.06 15.82
C ASP A 279 -30.23 4.41 15.43
N LEU A 280 -29.54 5.20 16.25
CA LEU A 280 -28.16 5.66 16.01
C LEU A 280 -27.10 4.59 16.31
N VAL A 281 -27.33 3.80 17.37
CA VAL A 281 -26.35 2.88 17.95
C VAL A 281 -26.94 1.47 18.00
N TRP A 282 -27.26 0.87 16.85
CA TRP A 282 -27.83 -0.48 16.82
C TRP A 282 -26.78 -1.55 17.19
N GLN A 283 -27.19 -2.75 17.60
CA GLN A 283 -26.26 -3.85 17.95
C GLN A 283 -26.01 -4.83 16.79
N ASP A 284 -27.04 -5.07 15.96
CA ASP A 284 -26.94 -5.96 14.81
C ASP A 284 -27.96 -5.57 13.74
N ASP A 285 -27.48 -5.30 12.53
CA ASP A 285 -28.35 -5.21 11.35
C ASP A 285 -28.33 -6.56 10.63
N PRO A 286 -29.48 -7.26 10.53
CA PRO A 286 -29.56 -8.54 9.81
C PRO A 286 -29.17 -8.46 8.33
N LEU A 287 -29.10 -7.26 7.72
CA LEU A 287 -28.63 -7.05 6.35
C LEU A 287 -27.21 -6.48 6.27
N ALA A 288 -26.49 -6.39 7.39
CA ALA A 288 -25.10 -5.94 7.40
C ALA A 288 -24.24 -6.75 6.42
N LEU A 289 -23.33 -6.07 5.72
CA LEU A 289 -22.36 -6.72 4.84
C LEU A 289 -21.34 -7.49 5.69
N THR A 290 -21.30 -8.82 5.54
CA THR A 290 -20.41 -9.71 6.31
C THR A 290 -19.39 -10.41 5.44
N THR A 291 -18.24 -10.77 6.01
CA THR A 291 -17.20 -11.52 5.28
C THR A 291 -17.57 -12.98 5.10
N VAL A 292 -18.01 -13.65 6.16
CA VAL A 292 -18.56 -14.99 6.07
C VAL A 292 -19.92 -14.90 5.36
N PRO A 293 -20.11 -15.57 4.21
CA PRO A 293 -21.39 -15.56 3.52
C PRO A 293 -22.50 -16.17 4.38
N ARG A 294 -23.73 -15.68 4.21
CA ARG A 294 -24.89 -16.11 5.01
C ARG A 294 -25.18 -17.59 4.92
N GLU A 295 -24.88 -18.19 3.79
CA GLU A 295 -25.07 -19.62 3.53
C GLU A 295 -24.22 -20.50 4.44
N GLU A 296 -23.10 -19.98 4.98
CA GLU A 296 -22.20 -20.71 5.88
C GLU A 296 -22.73 -20.79 7.32
N GLY A 297 -23.60 -19.85 7.72
CA GLY A 297 -24.29 -19.90 9.01
C GLY A 297 -24.35 -18.58 9.78
N THR A 298 -24.67 -18.69 11.06
CA THR A 298 -24.76 -17.57 12.02
C THR A 298 -23.92 -17.87 13.25
N PHE A 299 -23.22 -16.87 13.77
CA PHE A 299 -22.23 -17.02 14.84
C PHE A 299 -22.55 -16.03 15.98
N PRO A 300 -23.35 -16.42 16.99
CA PRO A 300 -23.71 -15.54 18.09
C PRO A 300 -22.62 -15.46 19.16
N ASN A 301 -22.25 -14.24 19.57
CA ASN A 301 -21.33 -13.97 20.69
C ASN A 301 -22.04 -13.49 21.97
N SER A 302 -23.37 -13.44 21.97
CA SER A 302 -24.20 -13.00 23.08
C SER A 302 -25.57 -13.68 23.07
N PRO A 303 -26.15 -14.00 24.24
CA PRO A 303 -27.46 -14.65 24.35
C PRO A 303 -28.66 -13.69 24.25
N LEU A 304 -28.45 -12.41 23.90
CA LEU A 304 -29.51 -11.41 23.82
C LEU A 304 -30.60 -11.80 22.81
N THR A 305 -31.86 -11.71 23.24
CA THR A 305 -33.04 -12.06 22.42
C THR A 305 -34.11 -10.96 22.39
N ASP A 306 -34.06 -9.99 23.31
CA ASP A 306 -34.93 -8.82 23.38
C ASP A 306 -34.07 -7.57 23.58
N LEU A 307 -33.79 -6.86 22.48
CA LEU A 307 -32.86 -5.74 22.46
C LEU A 307 -33.43 -4.50 23.15
N ASP A 308 -34.74 -4.26 23.04
CA ASP A 308 -35.39 -3.08 23.65
C ASP A 308 -35.42 -3.20 25.18
N ALA A 309 -35.81 -4.37 25.70
CA ALA A 309 -35.80 -4.61 27.15
C ALA A 309 -34.38 -4.56 27.74
N SER A 310 -33.37 -4.98 26.96
CA SER A 310 -31.96 -4.89 27.33
C SER A 310 -31.47 -3.45 27.38
N LEU A 311 -31.85 -2.62 26.40
CA LEU A 311 -31.55 -1.19 26.39
C LEU A 311 -32.16 -0.49 27.61
N ASP A 312 -33.43 -0.74 27.91
CA ASP A 312 -34.09 -0.11 29.06
C ASP A 312 -33.37 -0.40 30.39
N ALA A 313 -33.00 -1.66 30.61
CA ALA A 313 -32.28 -2.06 31.81
C ALA A 313 -30.88 -1.43 31.90
N ALA A 314 -30.17 -1.35 30.78
CA ALA A 314 -28.84 -0.74 30.71
C ALA A 314 -28.91 0.79 30.87
N ALA A 315 -29.91 1.44 30.27
CA ALA A 315 -30.17 2.87 30.40
C ALA A 315 -30.46 3.26 31.85
N ASP A 316 -31.30 2.49 32.55
CA ASP A 316 -31.60 2.70 33.96
C ASP A 316 -30.35 2.59 34.85
N PHE A 317 -29.45 1.64 34.53
CA PHE A 317 -28.16 1.53 35.20
C PHE A 317 -27.24 2.72 34.88
N ALA A 318 -27.10 3.06 33.61
CA ALA A 318 -26.29 4.18 33.11
C ALA A 318 -26.67 5.52 33.74
N ALA A 319 -27.97 5.76 33.97
CA ALA A 319 -28.48 6.96 34.63
C ALA A 319 -27.97 7.13 36.08
N THR A 320 -27.51 6.05 36.73
CA THR A 320 -26.95 6.10 38.09
C THR A 320 -25.46 6.44 38.14
N LEU A 321 -24.77 6.41 36.99
CA LEU A 321 -23.31 6.53 36.93
C LEU A 321 -22.85 8.01 36.90
N PRO A 322 -21.83 8.38 37.69
CA PRO A 322 -21.09 9.63 37.50
C PRO A 322 -20.41 9.65 36.12
N LEU A 323 -20.51 10.77 35.38
CA LEU A 323 -19.90 10.89 34.05
C LEU A 323 -18.37 11.06 34.12
N GLU A 324 -17.87 11.45 35.30
CA GLU A 324 -16.45 11.58 35.63
C GLU A 324 -15.73 10.22 35.59
N LEU A 325 -16.46 9.09 35.69
CA LEU A 325 -15.88 7.75 35.51
C LEU A 325 -15.36 7.50 34.08
N ALA A 326 -15.68 8.36 33.12
CA ALA A 326 -15.04 8.26 31.80
C ALA A 326 -13.60 8.80 31.79
N ASP A 327 -13.18 9.59 32.80
CA ASP A 327 -11.93 10.34 32.80
C ASP A 327 -10.98 9.84 33.91
N GLY A 328 -9.73 9.48 33.57
CA GLY A 328 -8.75 9.01 34.54
C GLY A 328 -7.38 8.60 33.96
N PRO A 329 -6.41 8.19 34.81
CA PRO A 329 -5.04 7.84 34.40
C PRO A 329 -4.94 6.75 33.33
N GLY A 330 -5.92 5.86 33.23
CA GLY A 330 -5.96 4.81 32.20
C GLY A 330 -6.74 5.19 30.94
N THR A 331 -7.35 6.36 30.88
CA THR A 331 -8.26 6.77 29.78
C THR A 331 -7.60 7.71 28.77
N GLY A 332 -6.30 7.97 28.91
CA GLY A 332 -5.55 8.93 28.10
C GLY A 332 -5.73 10.39 28.54
N ALA A 333 -6.69 10.65 29.43
CA ALA A 333 -7.00 11.97 29.98
C ALA A 333 -6.23 12.29 31.29
N TYR A 334 -5.02 11.77 31.47
CA TYR A 334 -4.25 12.05 32.68
C TYR A 334 -3.83 13.53 32.71
N PRO A 335 -4.29 14.33 33.69
CA PRO A 335 -3.85 15.71 33.79
C PRO A 335 -2.36 15.73 34.11
N GLU A 336 -1.59 16.48 33.32
CA GLU A 336 -0.19 16.81 33.58
C GLU A 336 0.00 17.07 35.08
N PRO A 337 0.87 16.32 35.79
CA PRO A 337 1.01 16.42 37.23
C PRO A 337 1.09 17.89 37.67
N THR A 338 0.22 18.32 38.59
CA THR A 338 0.12 19.73 39.03
C THR A 338 1.40 20.29 39.68
N THR A 339 2.41 19.45 39.87
CA THR A 339 3.76 19.78 40.35
C THR A 339 4.75 20.11 39.22
N LEU A 340 4.35 19.97 37.96
CA LEU A 340 5.14 20.39 36.81
C LEU A 340 5.19 21.94 36.76
N PRO A 341 6.33 22.54 36.43
CA PRO A 341 6.42 24.00 36.27
C PRO A 341 5.42 24.44 35.20
N ALA A 342 4.48 25.34 35.54
CA ALA A 342 3.60 25.95 34.55
C ALA A 342 4.44 26.63 33.47
N PHE A 343 4.35 26.13 32.23
CA PHE A 343 5.02 26.71 31.08
C PHE A 343 4.22 27.91 30.59
N ALA A 344 4.89 29.06 30.48
CA ALA A 344 4.34 30.18 29.75
C ALA A 344 4.40 29.84 28.26
N GLU A 345 3.25 29.83 27.60
CA GLU A 345 3.16 30.03 26.15
C GLU A 345 3.91 31.32 25.78
N SER A 346 5.20 31.24 25.52
CA SER A 346 5.90 32.28 24.79
C SER A 346 5.58 32.08 23.31
N GLY A 347 4.34 32.41 22.95
CA GLY A 347 4.04 32.86 21.61
C GLY A 347 4.87 34.10 21.32
N GLU A 348 6.07 33.91 20.79
CA GLU A 348 6.68 34.88 19.89
C GLU A 348 6.97 34.15 18.59
N SER A 349 5.97 34.20 17.71
CA SER A 349 6.22 34.32 16.27
C SER A 349 7.31 35.37 16.08
N THR A 350 8.55 34.94 15.84
CA THR A 350 9.59 35.82 15.32
C THR A 350 9.32 36.01 13.83
N SER A 351 8.30 36.80 13.54
CA SER A 351 8.05 37.39 12.22
C SER A 351 9.03 38.51 11.90
N ASP A 352 10.22 38.52 12.51
CA ASP A 352 11.27 39.50 12.22
C ASP A 352 12.49 38.76 11.67
N GLY A 353 12.69 38.91 10.36
CA GLY A 353 13.84 38.38 9.65
C GLY A 353 15.14 38.98 10.18
N SER A 354 15.80 38.26 11.10
CA SER A 354 17.22 38.47 11.37
C SER A 354 17.93 37.20 11.88
N SER A 355 18.96 36.83 11.11
CA SER A 355 20.04 35.85 11.32
C SER A 355 19.71 34.36 11.36
N SER A 356 19.93 33.72 10.21
CA SER A 356 20.09 32.28 9.95
C SER A 356 21.43 31.69 10.45
N ASP A 357 22.08 32.26 11.46
CA ASP A 357 23.48 31.96 11.79
C ASP A 357 23.69 31.20 13.12
N ASP A 358 22.62 30.83 13.84
CA ASP A 358 22.73 30.14 15.14
C ASP A 358 22.28 28.67 15.01
N ALA A 359 23.23 27.80 14.64
CA ALA A 359 23.02 26.36 14.45
C ALA A 359 22.41 25.69 15.70
N ASP A 360 22.72 26.20 16.90
CA ASP A 360 22.18 25.70 18.17
C ASP A 360 20.68 26.02 18.35
N ALA A 361 20.18 27.13 17.81
CA ALA A 361 18.76 27.47 17.87
C ALA A 361 17.93 26.59 16.92
N VAL A 362 18.45 26.32 15.72
CA VAL A 362 17.84 25.42 14.74
C VAL A 362 17.80 23.98 15.26
N ALA A 363 18.92 23.47 15.80
CA ALA A 363 18.98 22.14 16.38
C ALA A 363 18.01 21.96 17.57
N ARG A 364 17.82 22.99 18.40
CA ARG A 364 16.84 22.97 19.51
C ARG A 364 15.39 22.93 19.02
N ALA A 365 15.06 23.72 17.99
CA ALA A 365 13.72 23.73 17.40
C ALA A 365 13.41 22.44 16.63
N GLN A 366 14.43 21.77 16.09
CA GLN A 366 14.32 20.44 15.47
C GLN A 366 14.12 19.35 16.53
N ALA A 367 14.89 19.38 17.63
CA ALA A 367 14.75 18.42 18.73
C ALA A 367 13.39 18.54 19.44
N PHE A 368 12.86 19.75 19.61
CA PHE A 368 11.53 19.97 20.20
C PHE A 368 10.41 19.43 19.29
N ARG A 369 10.47 19.74 17.99
CA ARG A 369 9.51 19.19 17.01
C ARG A 369 9.60 17.67 16.89
N ALA A 370 10.80 17.11 16.95
CA ALA A 370 11.00 15.66 17.02
C ALA A 370 10.32 15.06 18.26
N SER A 371 10.42 15.73 19.41
CA SER A 371 9.78 15.28 20.66
C SER A 371 8.25 15.33 20.60
N GLU A 372 7.67 16.36 19.99
CA GLU A 372 6.21 16.45 19.77
C GLU A 372 5.73 15.41 18.77
N ALA A 373 6.41 15.29 17.62
CA ALA A 373 6.06 14.30 16.60
C ALA A 373 6.17 12.86 17.10
N LEU A 374 7.16 12.56 17.96
CA LEU A 374 7.29 11.24 18.61
C LEU A 374 6.18 10.96 19.63
N ALA A 375 5.66 11.99 20.31
CA ALA A 375 4.52 11.86 21.22
C ALA A 375 3.21 11.69 20.44
N GLU A 376 3.06 12.37 19.29
CA GLU A 376 1.93 12.20 18.37
C GLU A 376 1.95 10.84 17.67
N TRP A 377 3.13 10.33 17.31
CA TRP A 377 3.32 8.97 16.77
C TRP A 377 2.80 7.90 17.73
N ALA A 378 3.08 8.05 19.03
CA ALA A 378 2.56 7.14 20.06
C ALA A 378 1.03 7.11 20.14
N ALA A 379 0.35 8.14 19.62
CA ALA A 379 -1.10 8.31 19.69
C ALA A 379 -1.84 7.98 18.38
N SER A 380 -1.15 7.64 17.28
CA SER A 380 -1.73 7.73 15.93
C SER A 380 -1.39 6.60 14.94
N LEU A 381 -1.52 5.33 15.36
CA LEU A 381 -1.68 4.25 14.38
C LEU A 381 -3.09 4.35 13.77
N HIS A 382 -3.17 4.44 12.45
CA HIS A 382 -4.43 4.64 11.72
C HIS A 382 -4.98 3.31 11.20
N GLY A 383 -6.31 3.17 11.14
CA GLY A 383 -6.98 1.88 10.95
C GLY A 383 -7.66 1.68 9.59
N GLY A 384 -7.35 0.56 8.95
CA GLY A 384 -8.02 -0.05 7.81
C GLY A 384 -7.20 -1.24 7.32
N SER A 385 -7.79 -2.25 6.68
CA SER A 385 -7.03 -3.32 6.01
C SER A 385 -7.94 -4.10 5.08
N ILE A 386 -7.51 -4.40 3.86
CA ILE A 386 -8.24 -5.30 2.96
C ILE A 386 -7.57 -6.68 2.92
N GLY A 387 -8.40 -7.72 2.99
CA GLY A 387 -8.02 -9.11 2.74
C GLY A 387 -9.03 -9.71 1.77
N MET A 388 -8.58 -10.23 0.65
CA MET A 388 -9.45 -10.86 -0.34
C MET A 388 -8.84 -12.15 -0.84
N ALA A 389 -9.62 -13.23 -0.89
CA ALA A 389 -9.24 -14.49 -1.52
C ALA A 389 -10.25 -14.85 -2.60
N ILE A 390 -9.76 -15.24 -3.77
CA ILE A 390 -10.56 -15.69 -4.91
C ILE A 390 -10.15 -17.12 -5.21
N GLY A 391 -11.13 -18.03 -5.20
CA GLY A 391 -10.90 -19.45 -5.41
C GLY A 391 -10.89 -19.83 -6.90
N PRO A 392 -10.35 -21.02 -7.24
CA PRO A 392 -10.19 -21.52 -8.62
C PRO A 392 -11.42 -21.38 -9.52
N SER A 393 -12.62 -21.55 -8.95
CA SER A 393 -13.88 -21.48 -9.70
C SER A 393 -14.17 -20.11 -10.33
N ARG A 394 -13.41 -19.08 -9.97
CA ARG A 394 -13.56 -17.70 -10.44
C ARG A 394 -12.28 -17.11 -11.01
N THR A 395 -11.24 -17.90 -11.22
CA THR A 395 -9.96 -17.44 -11.79
C THR A 395 -9.76 -18.01 -13.19
N ALA A 396 -8.99 -17.30 -14.02
CA ALA A 396 -8.77 -17.68 -15.41
C ALA A 396 -7.83 -18.90 -15.58
N ASP A 397 -6.99 -19.15 -14.59
CA ASP A 397 -5.93 -20.17 -14.56
C ASP A 397 -6.22 -21.34 -13.61
N ASP A 398 -7.42 -21.37 -13.00
CA ASP A 398 -7.84 -22.35 -12.00
C ASP A 398 -6.99 -22.34 -10.71
N ASN A 399 -6.27 -21.26 -10.39
CA ASN A 399 -5.50 -21.11 -9.15
C ASN A 399 -6.20 -20.21 -8.13
N ALA A 400 -5.96 -20.44 -6.85
CA ALA A 400 -6.39 -19.51 -5.82
C ALA A 400 -5.48 -18.27 -5.80
N MET A 401 -6.08 -17.11 -5.56
CA MET A 401 -5.38 -15.83 -5.51
C MET A 401 -5.75 -15.07 -4.24
N LEU A 402 -4.80 -14.31 -3.71
CA LEU A 402 -4.97 -13.52 -2.48
C LEU A 402 -4.47 -12.08 -2.65
N ILE A 403 -5.23 -11.13 -2.13
CA ILE A 403 -4.81 -9.73 -1.88
C ILE A 403 -4.75 -9.50 -0.36
N SER A 404 -3.68 -8.85 0.08
CA SER A 404 -3.51 -8.28 1.41
C SER A 404 -3.13 -6.81 1.29
N GLY A 405 -3.79 -5.93 2.04
CA GLY A 405 -3.53 -4.49 2.04
C GLY A 405 -3.72 -3.86 3.43
N PRO A 406 -2.80 -4.07 4.39
CA PRO A 406 -2.94 -3.64 5.80
C PRO A 406 -2.72 -2.13 6.07
N GLN A 407 -3.76 -1.29 6.03
CA GLN A 407 -3.69 0.19 6.03
C GLN A 407 -3.32 0.87 7.36
N LEU A 408 -2.10 0.65 7.86
CA LEU A 408 -1.59 1.14 9.17
C LEU A 408 -1.04 2.58 9.15
N GLY A 409 -1.29 3.35 8.07
CA GLY A 409 -0.89 4.74 7.93
C GLY A 409 0.26 4.98 6.94
N TRP A 410 0.44 6.24 6.54
CA TRP A 410 1.42 6.64 5.52
C TRP A 410 2.69 7.21 6.15
N SER A 411 3.71 6.39 6.30
CA SER A 411 5.00 6.83 6.81
C SER A 411 6.19 6.17 6.10
N TYR A 412 7.34 6.85 6.14
CA TYR A 412 8.63 6.25 5.81
C TYR A 412 9.59 6.39 7.02
N PRO A 413 10.31 5.34 7.44
CA PRO A 413 9.96 3.96 7.11
C PRO A 413 8.51 3.61 7.51
N SER A 414 7.91 2.64 6.83
CA SER A 414 6.65 2.05 7.29
C SER A 414 6.83 1.34 8.63
N LEU A 415 5.74 1.23 9.41
CA LEU A 415 5.68 0.39 10.59
C LEU A 415 6.06 -1.06 10.26
N LEU A 416 5.54 -1.60 9.16
CA LEU A 416 5.88 -2.93 8.69
C LEU A 416 7.28 -2.98 8.07
N VAL A 417 7.97 -4.10 8.30
CA VAL A 417 9.24 -4.47 7.67
C VAL A 417 9.05 -5.79 6.93
N GLU A 418 9.45 -5.84 5.66
CA GLU A 418 9.43 -7.06 4.85
C GLU A 418 10.76 -7.83 4.99
N TYR A 419 10.70 -9.15 5.11
CA TYR A 419 11.86 -10.05 5.13
C TYR A 419 11.47 -11.49 4.75
N GLU A 420 12.47 -12.32 4.45
CA GLU A 420 12.33 -13.76 4.23
C GLU A 420 13.11 -14.57 5.27
N VAL A 421 12.58 -15.72 5.67
CA VAL A 421 13.21 -16.64 6.61
C VAL A 421 13.33 -18.03 6.01
N HIS A 422 14.54 -18.59 6.05
CA HIS A 422 14.90 -19.86 5.43
C HIS A 422 15.71 -20.74 6.39
N GLY A 423 15.24 -21.95 6.66
CA GLY A 423 15.91 -22.93 7.52
C GLY A 423 15.31 -23.03 8.92
N GLY A 424 15.81 -23.96 9.74
CA GLY A 424 15.20 -24.23 11.05
C GLY A 424 13.73 -24.71 11.01
N GLY A 425 13.26 -25.14 9.84
CA GLY A 425 11.86 -25.50 9.58
C GLY A 425 10.98 -24.36 9.05
N TYR A 426 11.54 -23.16 8.85
CA TYR A 426 10.84 -22.03 8.25
C TYR A 426 11.21 -21.87 6.78
N ASP A 427 10.22 -21.52 5.98
CA ASP A 427 10.36 -21.10 4.58
C ASP A 427 9.19 -20.14 4.27
N ALA A 428 9.39 -18.87 4.60
CA ALA A 428 8.32 -17.87 4.54
C ALA A 428 8.86 -16.48 4.22
N ARG A 429 8.07 -15.69 3.49
CA ARG A 429 8.35 -14.30 3.17
C ARG A 429 7.13 -13.44 3.47
N GLY A 430 7.38 -12.24 3.97
CA GLY A 430 6.34 -11.22 4.06
C GLY A 430 6.71 -10.15 5.05
N ALA A 431 5.69 -9.55 5.65
CA ALA A 431 5.80 -8.40 6.52
C ALA A 431 5.54 -8.74 7.99
N SER A 432 6.21 -8.00 8.87
CA SER A 432 5.98 -8.04 10.32
C SER A 432 6.16 -6.67 10.96
N VAL A 433 5.70 -6.54 12.20
CA VAL A 433 6.01 -5.37 13.03
C VAL A 433 7.38 -5.60 13.70
N PRO A 434 8.28 -4.61 13.72
CA PRO A 434 9.57 -4.73 14.38
C PRO A 434 9.42 -5.10 15.86
N ALA A 435 10.37 -5.90 16.34
CA ALA A 435 10.37 -6.54 17.66
C ALA A 435 9.46 -7.77 17.80
N LEU A 436 8.78 -8.23 16.75
CA LEU A 436 8.06 -9.51 16.73
C LEU A 436 8.76 -10.52 15.79
N PRO A 437 9.26 -11.66 16.29
CA PRO A 437 10.00 -12.63 15.48
C PRO A 437 9.04 -13.59 14.77
N VAL A 438 8.24 -13.07 13.84
CA VAL A 438 7.23 -13.82 13.08
C VAL A 438 6.98 -13.20 11.71
N VAL A 439 6.67 -13.98 10.68
CA VAL A 439 6.08 -13.45 9.45
C VAL A 439 4.56 -13.37 9.64
N GLY A 440 4.06 -12.18 9.98
CA GLY A 440 2.67 -11.95 10.35
C GLY A 440 1.72 -11.95 9.15
N ILE A 441 2.13 -11.31 8.06
CA ILE A 441 1.43 -11.28 6.76
C ILE A 441 2.42 -11.78 5.73
N GLY A 442 2.02 -12.67 4.83
CA GLY A 442 2.96 -13.18 3.84
C GLY A 442 2.53 -14.46 3.19
N TYR A 443 3.53 -15.24 2.79
CA TYR A 443 3.33 -16.48 2.06
C TYR A 443 4.50 -17.44 2.28
N THR A 444 4.23 -18.71 1.99
CA THR A 444 5.19 -19.77 1.72
C THR A 444 5.08 -20.17 0.24
N ASP A 445 5.83 -21.17 -0.20
CA ASP A 445 5.65 -21.78 -1.52
C ASP A 445 4.28 -22.48 -1.71
N ARG A 446 3.53 -22.67 -0.62
CA ARG A 446 2.25 -23.41 -0.60
C ARG A 446 1.04 -22.59 -0.19
N ALA A 447 1.20 -21.55 0.61
CA ALA A 447 0.09 -20.80 1.20
C ALA A 447 0.37 -19.31 1.30
N ALA A 448 -0.66 -18.49 1.29
CA ALA A 448 -0.59 -17.04 1.47
C ALA A 448 -1.69 -16.60 2.43
N TRP A 449 -1.41 -15.56 3.22
CA TRP A 449 -2.34 -15.04 4.21
C TRP A 449 -2.31 -13.52 4.33
N ALA A 450 -3.49 -12.96 4.61
CA ALA A 450 -3.71 -11.54 4.89
C ALA A 450 -4.30 -11.36 6.29
N LEU A 451 -3.96 -10.24 6.93
CA LEU A 451 -4.55 -9.83 8.20
C LEU A 451 -5.39 -8.57 8.03
N THR A 452 -6.53 -8.54 8.71
CA THR A 452 -7.39 -7.35 8.79
C THR A 452 -7.99 -7.24 10.18
N THR A 453 -8.00 -6.05 10.77
CA THR A 453 -8.55 -5.86 12.12
C THR A 453 -9.99 -6.35 12.20
N GLY A 454 -10.25 -7.27 13.14
CA GLY A 454 -11.57 -7.82 13.40
C GLY A 454 -12.32 -6.99 14.43
N TYR A 455 -13.28 -6.18 13.99
CA TYR A 455 -14.10 -5.40 14.92
C TYR A 455 -15.01 -6.31 15.75
N SER A 456 -14.61 -6.48 17.00
CA SER A 456 -15.28 -7.26 18.02
C SER A 456 -15.02 -6.62 19.35
N LYS A 457 -16.03 -6.58 20.22
CA LYS A 457 -15.82 -6.12 21.59
C LYS A 457 -14.90 -7.09 22.32
N THR A 458 -13.65 -6.72 22.51
CA THR A 458 -12.61 -7.48 23.23
C THR A 458 -12.08 -6.74 24.45
N VAL A 459 -12.59 -5.53 24.71
CA VAL A 459 -12.41 -4.77 25.94
C VAL A 459 -13.79 -4.40 26.50
N ASP A 460 -13.99 -4.58 27.80
CA ASP A 460 -15.24 -4.24 28.49
C ASP A 460 -14.98 -3.37 29.72
N SER A 461 -15.82 -2.36 29.95
CA SER A 461 -15.81 -1.57 31.19
C SER A 461 -16.69 -2.21 32.27
N PHE A 462 -16.17 -2.34 33.49
CA PHE A 462 -16.92 -2.72 34.68
C PHE A 462 -16.99 -1.57 35.69
N ILE A 463 -18.14 -1.37 36.32
CA ILE A 463 -18.35 -0.40 37.39
C ILE A 463 -18.29 -1.11 38.74
N GLU A 464 -17.18 -0.89 39.42
CA GLU A 464 -16.84 -1.46 40.72
C GLU A 464 -17.33 -0.56 41.85
N THR A 465 -17.85 -1.16 42.93
CA THR A 465 -17.99 -0.44 44.20
C THR A 465 -16.73 -0.62 45.02
N VAL A 466 -16.05 0.48 45.35
CA VAL A 466 -14.76 0.46 46.04
C VAL A 466 -14.79 1.19 47.39
N ARG A 467 -13.83 0.90 48.26
CA ARG A 467 -13.61 1.62 49.51
C ARG A 467 -12.16 1.54 49.96
N ASP A 468 -11.75 2.47 50.82
CA ASP A 468 -10.49 2.35 51.55
C ASP A 468 -10.53 1.14 52.50
N ASN A 469 -9.40 0.47 52.67
CA ASN A 469 -9.29 -0.63 53.61
C ASN A 469 -9.63 -0.14 55.03
N PRO A 470 -10.46 -0.88 55.80
CA PRO A 470 -10.67 -0.54 57.21
C PRO A 470 -9.41 -0.69 58.07
N THR A 471 -8.37 -1.37 57.57
CA THR A 471 -7.04 -1.42 58.18
C THR A 471 -6.18 -0.27 57.67
N ASP A 472 -5.65 0.55 58.58
CA ASP A 472 -4.76 1.67 58.24
C ASP A 472 -3.55 1.20 57.39
N GLY A 473 -3.39 1.79 56.21
CA GLY A 473 -2.37 1.42 55.22
C GLY A 473 -2.63 0.12 54.43
N GLY A 474 -3.82 -0.47 54.50
CA GLY A 474 -4.21 -1.62 53.67
C GLY A 474 -4.56 -1.23 52.22
N PRO A 475 -4.56 -2.19 51.28
CA PRO A 475 -4.88 -1.93 49.87
C PRO A 475 -6.36 -1.55 49.70
N LEU A 476 -6.67 -0.82 48.61
CA LEU A 476 -8.04 -0.53 48.19
C LEU A 476 -8.87 -1.83 48.17
N GLN A 477 -10.14 -1.77 48.54
CA GLN A 477 -11.04 -2.93 48.46
C GLN A 477 -12.15 -2.68 47.44
N TYR A 478 -12.61 -3.74 46.77
CA TYR A 478 -13.77 -3.74 45.88
C TYR A 478 -14.81 -4.77 46.33
N LEU A 479 -16.09 -4.51 46.07
CA LEU A 479 -17.19 -5.41 46.40
C LEU A 479 -17.44 -6.38 45.23
N HIS A 480 -17.41 -7.68 45.50
CA HIS A 480 -17.68 -8.70 44.50
C HIS A 480 -18.21 -9.97 45.17
N ASP A 481 -19.26 -10.58 44.61
CA ASP A 481 -20.03 -11.68 45.21
C ASP A 481 -20.55 -11.36 46.64
N GLY A 482 -20.82 -10.09 46.93
CA GLY A 482 -21.24 -9.62 48.26
C GLY A 482 -20.12 -9.59 49.31
N GLU A 483 -18.86 -9.84 48.93
CA GLU A 483 -17.68 -9.77 49.79
C GLU A 483 -16.75 -8.63 49.39
N TRP A 484 -16.13 -7.99 50.38
CA TRP A 484 -15.08 -6.99 50.12
C TRP A 484 -13.74 -7.69 49.93
N LYS A 485 -13.20 -7.63 48.71
CA LYS A 485 -11.93 -8.24 48.31
C LYS A 485 -10.86 -7.15 48.22
N ASP A 486 -9.62 -7.49 48.55
CA ASP A 486 -8.49 -6.58 48.37
C ASP A 486 -8.16 -6.47 46.86
N ALA A 487 -8.01 -5.25 46.36
CA ALA A 487 -7.48 -4.97 45.04
C ALA A 487 -5.96 -5.24 45.00
N ASP A 488 -5.45 -5.66 43.85
CA ASP A 488 -4.02 -5.78 43.63
C ASP A 488 -3.45 -4.40 43.28
N CYS A 489 -2.85 -3.74 44.27
CA CYS A 489 -2.30 -2.39 44.13
C CYS A 489 -0.78 -2.38 44.24
N ARG A 490 -0.15 -1.61 43.36
CA ARG A 490 1.29 -1.33 43.39
C ARG A 490 1.56 0.13 43.07
N THR A 491 2.63 0.66 43.64
CA THR A 491 3.14 2.00 43.28
C THR A 491 4.15 1.84 42.16
N GLU A 492 3.90 2.52 41.05
CA GLU A 492 4.77 2.61 39.88
C GLU A 492 5.51 3.94 39.90
N THR A 493 6.82 3.92 39.62
CA THR A 493 7.63 5.14 39.52
C THR A 493 7.88 5.42 38.04
N ILE A 494 7.42 6.58 37.55
CA ILE A 494 7.63 7.05 36.18
C ILE A 494 8.81 8.02 36.17
N ASP A 495 9.90 7.63 35.53
CA ASP A 495 11.10 8.44 35.37
C ASP A 495 10.99 9.34 34.12
N TYR A 496 11.37 10.62 34.24
CA TYR A 496 11.31 11.57 33.13
C TYR A 496 12.41 12.64 33.20
N ARG A 497 12.57 13.37 32.09
CA ARG A 497 13.53 14.48 31.96
C ARG A 497 12.84 15.85 32.06
N GLU A 498 13.47 16.78 32.77
CA GLU A 498 12.89 18.09 33.14
C GLU A 498 13.06 19.20 32.07
N SER A 499 13.77 18.94 30.96
CA SER A 499 14.22 19.98 30.02
C SER A 499 13.28 20.20 28.83
N THR A 500 12.92 21.48 28.59
CA THR A 500 12.31 22.02 27.36
C THR A 500 13.34 22.50 26.32
N GLN A 501 14.63 22.33 26.58
CA GLN A 501 15.69 22.63 25.62
C GLN A 501 16.40 21.34 25.23
N GLY A 502 16.47 21.09 23.92
CA GLY A 502 17.15 19.95 23.28
C GLY A 502 18.25 19.28 24.12
N LEU A 503 18.09 17.96 24.22
CA LEU A 503 18.69 17.01 25.15
C LEU A 503 20.22 17.09 25.29
N PRO A 504 20.76 17.12 26.54
CA PRO A 504 22.09 16.61 26.85
C PRO A 504 22.06 15.19 27.46
N VAL A 505 23.16 14.46 27.23
CA VAL A 505 23.47 13.04 27.47
C VAL A 505 23.49 12.58 28.96
N THR A 506 22.46 12.86 29.76
CA THR A 506 22.43 12.46 31.20
C THR A 506 21.24 11.57 31.59
N PRO A 507 21.36 10.74 32.65
CA PRO A 507 20.27 9.90 33.18
C PRO A 507 19.02 10.71 33.57
N PRO A 508 17.83 10.06 33.70
CA PRO A 508 16.60 10.72 34.16
C PRO A 508 16.84 11.49 35.46
N LEU A 509 16.29 12.71 35.54
CA LEU A 509 16.56 13.64 36.64
C LEU A 509 15.39 13.77 37.62
N ARG A 510 14.21 13.25 37.26
CA ARG A 510 12.95 13.37 38.00
C ARG A 510 12.15 12.09 37.90
N SER A 511 11.30 11.88 38.89
CA SER A 511 10.34 10.79 38.92
C SER A 511 9.00 11.26 39.49
N VAL A 512 7.93 10.58 39.14
CA VAL A 512 6.61 10.70 39.77
C VAL A 512 6.09 9.32 40.12
N ASP A 513 5.60 9.16 41.34
CA ASP A 513 4.97 7.91 41.78
C ASP A 513 3.48 7.94 41.48
N VAL A 514 2.95 6.82 40.98
CA VAL A 514 1.55 6.61 40.64
C VAL A 514 1.09 5.28 41.22
N ASP A 515 -0.02 5.29 41.94
CA ASP A 515 -0.62 4.05 42.42
C ASP A 515 -1.52 3.46 41.33
N VAL A 516 -1.22 2.24 40.92
CA VAL A 516 -2.03 1.46 39.98
C VAL A 516 -2.67 0.29 40.73
N CYS A 517 -3.96 0.06 40.52
CA CYS A 517 -4.71 -0.99 41.19
C CYS A 517 -5.52 -1.81 40.18
N ARG A 518 -5.69 -3.10 40.43
CA ARG A 518 -6.54 -3.99 39.64
C ARG A 518 -7.58 -4.72 40.49
N THR A 519 -8.79 -4.88 39.98
CA THR A 519 -9.82 -5.77 40.52
C THR A 519 -9.73 -7.14 39.84
N VAL A 520 -10.71 -8.01 40.08
CA VAL A 520 -10.84 -9.28 39.33
C VAL A 520 -11.12 -9.06 37.84
N HIS A 521 -11.77 -7.95 37.48
CA HIS A 521 -12.10 -7.61 36.08
C HIS A 521 -10.91 -6.99 35.34
N GLY A 522 -10.02 -6.29 36.05
CA GLY A 522 -8.80 -5.74 35.45
C GLY A 522 -8.35 -4.42 36.08
N PRO A 523 -7.48 -3.65 35.40
CA PRO A 523 -6.98 -2.39 35.91
C PRO A 523 -8.10 -1.36 36.12
N ILE A 524 -8.03 -0.65 37.24
CA ILE A 524 -8.89 0.49 37.55
C ILE A 524 -8.36 1.71 36.77
N VAL A 525 -9.19 2.26 35.88
CA VAL A 525 -8.83 3.37 34.99
C VAL A 525 -9.38 4.72 35.43
N ALA A 526 -10.44 4.72 36.26
CA ALA A 526 -11.03 5.93 36.84
C ALA A 526 -11.72 5.62 38.19
N GLN A 527 -11.85 6.61 39.06
CA GLN A 527 -12.54 6.50 40.35
C GLN A 527 -13.27 7.80 40.68
N GLU A 528 -14.47 7.70 41.23
CA GLU A 528 -15.29 8.86 41.60
C GLU A 528 -16.05 8.63 42.91
N ASP A 529 -16.17 9.68 43.73
CA ASP A 529 -16.96 9.65 44.96
C ASP A 529 -18.44 9.93 44.63
N GLY A 530 -19.29 8.91 44.70
CA GLY A 530 -20.72 9.01 44.39
C GLY A 530 -21.62 9.44 45.56
N ASN A 531 -22.94 9.37 45.34
CA ASN A 531 -24.02 9.68 46.28
C ASN A 531 -24.16 8.68 47.46
N GLY A 532 -23.06 8.33 48.13
CA GLY A 532 -23.03 7.48 49.33
C GLY A 532 -22.09 6.28 49.25
N GLU A 533 -21.55 5.98 48.07
CA GLU A 533 -20.57 4.90 47.79
C GLU A 533 -19.53 5.42 46.80
N ARG A 534 -18.28 4.96 46.90
CA ARG A 534 -17.20 5.30 45.96
C ARG A 534 -17.20 4.27 44.85
N LEU A 535 -17.21 4.74 43.61
CA LEU A 535 -17.24 3.90 42.41
C LEU A 535 -15.89 3.95 41.70
N ALA A 536 -15.56 2.88 40.99
CA ALA A 536 -14.42 2.82 40.11
C ALA A 536 -14.81 2.18 38.78
N ARG A 537 -14.19 2.63 37.68
CA ARG A 537 -14.27 1.94 36.40
C ARG A 537 -13.01 1.10 36.24
N SER A 538 -13.19 -0.21 36.06
CA SER A 538 -12.13 -1.13 35.62
C SER A 538 -12.36 -1.52 34.16
N VAL A 539 -11.29 -1.92 33.46
CA VAL A 539 -11.39 -2.43 32.09
C VAL A 539 -10.87 -3.86 32.02
N GLN A 540 -11.61 -4.73 31.34
CA GLN A 540 -11.24 -6.13 31.13
C GLN A 540 -10.86 -6.35 29.67
N TYR A 541 -9.61 -6.74 29.44
CA TYR A 541 -9.15 -7.27 28.16
C TYR A 541 -9.47 -8.76 28.09
N GLN A 542 -10.20 -9.21 27.06
CA GLN A 542 -10.54 -10.63 26.92
C GLN A 542 -9.29 -11.53 26.79
N MET A 543 -8.22 -11.02 26.18
CA MET A 543 -6.94 -11.69 26.00
C MET A 543 -5.90 -11.37 27.10
N PHE A 544 -6.32 -10.85 28.26
CA PHE A 544 -5.39 -10.43 29.32
C PHE A 544 -4.45 -11.56 29.74
N GLY A 545 -3.16 -11.36 29.56
CA GLY A 545 -2.07 -12.29 29.91
C GLY A 545 -1.79 -13.32 28.82
N GLN A 546 -2.52 -13.27 27.71
CA GLN A 546 -2.43 -14.18 26.56
C GLN A 546 -2.15 -13.42 25.26
N GLU A 547 -1.85 -12.12 25.32
CA GLU A 547 -1.59 -11.29 24.13
C GLU A 547 -0.43 -11.82 23.29
N VAL A 548 0.61 -12.34 23.96
CA VAL A 548 1.84 -12.82 23.30
C VAL A 548 1.71 -14.28 22.86
N ASP A 549 0.79 -15.06 23.43
CA ASP A 549 0.61 -16.49 23.13
C ASP A 549 0.31 -16.74 21.64
N THR A 550 -0.27 -15.75 20.94
CA THR A 550 -0.50 -15.78 19.49
C THR A 550 0.77 -16.12 18.70
N ILE A 551 1.95 -15.78 19.23
CA ILE A 551 3.24 -16.05 18.59
C ILE A 551 3.44 -17.53 18.25
N ASP A 552 2.90 -18.44 19.05
CA ASP A 552 2.98 -19.89 18.78
C ASP A 552 2.18 -20.27 17.54
N GLY A 553 0.98 -19.71 17.38
CA GLY A 553 0.16 -19.88 16.18
C GLY A 553 0.84 -19.29 14.95
N VAL A 554 1.33 -18.06 15.05
CA VAL A 554 1.97 -17.36 13.92
C VAL A 554 3.29 -18.03 13.51
N LEU A 555 4.10 -18.51 14.44
CA LEU A 555 5.29 -19.29 14.10
C LEU A 555 4.95 -20.63 13.43
N ALA A 556 3.85 -21.26 13.84
CA ALA A 556 3.40 -22.52 13.24
C ALA A 556 2.89 -22.30 11.81
N TRP A 557 2.13 -21.23 11.54
CA TRP A 557 1.63 -20.99 10.19
C TRP A 557 2.74 -20.61 9.18
N ASN A 558 3.92 -20.15 9.65
CA ASN A 558 5.07 -19.85 8.79
C ASN A 558 5.75 -21.12 8.26
N ARG A 559 5.24 -22.29 8.67
CA ARG A 559 5.72 -23.62 8.28
C ARG A 559 4.56 -24.48 7.75
N ALA A 560 3.37 -23.91 7.55
CA ALA A 560 2.19 -24.65 7.13
C ALA A 560 2.36 -25.12 5.68
N GLU A 561 2.18 -26.43 5.46
CA GLU A 561 2.25 -27.05 4.12
C GLU A 561 0.85 -27.35 3.55
N SER A 562 -0.19 -27.20 4.38
CA SER A 562 -1.58 -27.53 4.08
C SER A 562 -2.56 -26.61 4.82
N LEU A 563 -3.81 -26.57 4.34
CA LEU A 563 -4.92 -25.93 5.04
C LEU A 563 -5.10 -26.48 6.47
N GLU A 564 -4.95 -27.79 6.68
CA GLU A 564 -5.10 -28.40 8.00
C GLU A 564 -4.00 -27.95 8.99
N ASP A 565 -2.76 -27.80 8.52
CA ASP A 565 -1.67 -27.27 9.34
C ASP A 565 -1.93 -25.80 9.70
N PHE A 566 -2.43 -25.02 8.73
CA PHE A 566 -2.76 -23.61 8.95
C PHE A 566 -3.93 -23.46 9.93
N GLU A 567 -4.99 -24.26 9.82
CA GLU A 567 -6.11 -24.25 10.77
C GLU A 567 -5.65 -24.68 12.18
N ALA A 568 -4.75 -25.66 12.29
CA ALA A 568 -4.16 -26.06 13.57
C ALA A 568 -3.33 -24.93 14.21
N ALA A 569 -2.65 -24.11 13.40
CA ALA A 569 -1.99 -22.90 13.84
C ALA A 569 -2.99 -21.84 14.31
N MET A 570 -4.08 -21.61 13.55
CA MET A 570 -5.15 -20.65 13.89
C MET A 570 -5.80 -20.93 15.26
N ARG A 571 -5.90 -22.19 15.68
CA ARG A 571 -6.45 -22.57 16.99
C ARG A 571 -5.64 -22.03 18.19
N GLN A 572 -4.39 -21.65 17.96
CA GLN A 572 -3.49 -21.09 18.98
C GLN A 572 -3.49 -19.55 18.98
N VAL A 573 -4.11 -18.92 17.98
CA VAL A 573 -4.17 -17.47 17.84
C VAL A 573 -5.09 -16.87 18.89
N THR A 574 -4.58 -15.88 19.63
CA THR A 574 -5.29 -15.23 20.75
C THR A 574 -5.72 -13.79 20.45
N TRP A 575 -5.17 -13.17 19.41
CA TRP A 575 -5.58 -11.85 18.93
C TRP A 575 -6.87 -11.90 18.10
N ASN A 576 -7.49 -10.75 17.82
CA ASN A 576 -8.73 -10.67 17.03
C ASN A 576 -8.52 -10.27 15.55
N GLU A 577 -7.28 -10.23 15.06
CA GLU A 577 -7.01 -9.96 13.64
C GLU A 577 -7.62 -11.07 12.78
N ASN A 578 -8.55 -10.71 11.90
CA ASN A 578 -9.10 -11.65 10.95
C ASN A 578 -8.00 -12.14 10.03
N THR A 579 -8.02 -13.43 9.72
CA THR A 579 -7.04 -14.05 8.83
C THR A 579 -7.74 -14.54 7.57
N THR A 580 -7.33 -14.03 6.41
CA THR A 580 -7.76 -14.52 5.08
C THR A 580 -6.64 -15.38 4.50
N TYR A 581 -6.98 -16.46 3.82
CA TYR A 581 -6.05 -17.50 3.37
C TYR A 581 -6.34 -17.96 1.95
N ALA A 582 -5.29 -18.28 1.20
CA ALA A 582 -5.34 -19.01 -0.05
C ALA A 582 -4.15 -19.96 -0.17
N ASP A 583 -4.30 -21.09 -0.87
CA ASP A 583 -3.20 -22.04 -1.07
C ASP A 583 -3.09 -22.62 -2.48
N ALA A 584 -1.97 -23.30 -2.72
CA ALA A 584 -1.62 -23.96 -3.97
C ALA A 584 -2.49 -25.18 -4.31
N ASP A 585 -3.32 -25.67 -3.39
CA ASP A 585 -4.28 -26.75 -3.64
C ASP A 585 -5.66 -26.19 -4.03
N GLY A 586 -5.79 -24.86 -4.08
CA GLY A 586 -6.98 -24.16 -4.53
C GLY A 586 -7.96 -23.81 -3.41
N HIS A 587 -7.56 -23.97 -2.15
CA HIS A 587 -8.40 -23.62 -1.01
C HIS A 587 -8.39 -22.11 -0.76
N ILE A 588 -9.54 -21.59 -0.33
CA ILE A 588 -9.65 -20.24 0.24
C ILE A 588 -10.35 -20.31 1.59
N ALA A 589 -9.89 -19.52 2.56
CA ALA A 589 -10.47 -19.53 3.89
C ALA A 589 -10.42 -18.17 4.60
N PHE A 590 -11.27 -18.03 5.60
CA PHE A 590 -11.34 -16.88 6.49
C PHE A 590 -11.61 -17.34 7.93
N TRP A 591 -10.94 -16.73 8.89
CA TRP A 591 -11.21 -16.89 10.33
C TRP A 591 -11.28 -15.53 11.01
N HIS A 592 -12.21 -15.40 11.96
CA HIS A 592 -12.23 -14.36 12.98
C HIS A 592 -11.75 -14.98 14.32
N PRO A 593 -10.43 -15.05 14.55
CA PRO A 593 -9.87 -15.72 15.72
C PRO A 593 -9.97 -14.85 16.98
N GLY A 594 -9.51 -15.39 18.11
CA GLY A 594 -9.27 -14.61 19.32
C GLY A 594 -9.75 -15.27 20.60
N VAL A 595 -9.56 -14.55 21.70
CA VAL A 595 -10.15 -14.90 22.99
C VAL A 595 -11.48 -14.15 23.13
N HIS A 596 -12.58 -14.90 23.07
CA HIS A 596 -13.94 -14.41 23.30
C HIS A 596 -14.58 -15.28 24.37
N HIS A 597 -15.26 -14.67 25.34
CA HIS A 597 -16.02 -15.38 26.37
C HIS A 597 -17.52 -15.21 26.15
N GLU A 598 -18.30 -16.19 26.61
CA GLU A 598 -19.76 -16.07 26.66
C GLU A 598 -20.16 -14.87 27.53
N ARG A 599 -20.88 -13.93 26.93
CA ARG A 599 -21.31 -12.70 27.59
C ARG A 599 -22.62 -12.91 28.37
N PRO A 600 -22.83 -12.21 29.50
CA PRO A 600 -24.14 -12.16 30.14
C PRO A 600 -25.18 -11.53 29.20
N ALA A 601 -26.47 -11.74 29.49
CA ALA A 601 -27.58 -11.14 28.74
C ALA A 601 -27.77 -9.65 29.09
N ASN A 602 -26.73 -8.84 28.87
CA ASN A 602 -26.70 -7.39 29.06
C ASN A 602 -26.42 -6.69 27.74
N ASP A 603 -26.85 -5.44 27.62
CA ASP A 603 -26.62 -4.63 26.43
C ASP A 603 -25.13 -4.31 26.28
N LEU A 604 -24.53 -4.69 25.15
CA LEU A 604 -23.08 -4.57 24.96
C LEU A 604 -22.61 -3.12 24.85
N ARG A 605 -23.51 -2.17 24.56
CA ARG A 605 -23.18 -0.76 24.36
C ARG A 605 -22.86 -0.02 25.67
N PHE A 606 -23.12 -0.64 26.82
CA PHE A 606 -23.03 -0.01 28.14
C PHE A 606 -22.03 -0.73 29.05
N PRO A 607 -21.46 -0.03 30.06
CA PRO A 607 -20.59 -0.66 31.04
C PRO A 607 -21.37 -1.67 31.90
N LEU A 608 -20.67 -2.69 32.40
CA LEU A 608 -21.23 -3.79 33.18
C LEU A 608 -21.10 -3.52 34.69
N PRO A 609 -22.02 -4.03 35.54
CA PRO A 609 -21.83 -3.99 36.99
C PRO A 609 -20.70 -4.94 37.44
N GLY A 610 -19.79 -4.45 38.28
CA GLY A 610 -18.62 -5.19 38.80
C GLY A 610 -18.86 -6.03 40.07
N ASP A 611 -20.13 -6.25 40.45
CA ASP A 611 -20.46 -6.92 41.71
C ASP A 611 -20.45 -8.46 41.65
N GLY A 612 -20.10 -9.04 40.49
CA GLY A 612 -20.16 -10.48 40.21
C GLY A 612 -21.36 -10.92 39.35
N SER A 613 -22.36 -10.05 39.17
CA SER A 613 -23.59 -10.41 38.46
C SER A 613 -23.48 -10.42 36.94
N ALA A 614 -22.43 -9.78 36.40
CA ALA A 614 -22.18 -9.65 34.96
C ALA A 614 -20.83 -10.28 34.52
N ASP A 615 -20.24 -11.12 35.38
CA ASP A 615 -19.02 -11.85 35.05
C ASP A 615 -19.23 -12.73 33.80
N PHE A 616 -18.18 -12.82 32.98
CA PHE A 616 -18.21 -13.64 31.78
C PHE A 616 -18.21 -15.14 32.08
N GLY A 617 -18.84 -15.89 31.17
CA GLY A 617 -18.86 -17.35 31.18
C GLY A 617 -17.60 -17.97 30.60
N ASP A 618 -17.76 -19.18 30.06
CA ASP A 618 -16.65 -19.93 29.46
C ASP A 618 -16.18 -19.27 28.14
N ARG A 619 -14.93 -19.57 27.73
CA ARG A 619 -14.40 -19.16 26.42
C ARG A 619 -15.21 -19.82 25.31
N ILE A 620 -15.62 -19.04 24.31
CA ILE A 620 -16.25 -19.54 23.08
C ILE A 620 -15.24 -20.45 22.37
N PRO A 621 -15.59 -21.72 22.05
CA PRO A 621 -14.71 -22.61 21.33
C PRO A 621 -14.33 -22.07 19.95
N PHE A 622 -13.10 -22.35 19.49
CA PHE A 622 -12.61 -21.91 18.17
C PHE A 622 -13.55 -22.31 17.02
N ASP A 623 -14.10 -23.52 17.04
CA ASP A 623 -15.02 -24.02 16.00
C ASP A 623 -16.36 -23.27 15.96
N ASP A 624 -16.70 -22.55 17.04
CA ASP A 624 -17.92 -21.75 17.16
C ASP A 624 -17.66 -20.26 16.85
N LEU A 625 -16.41 -19.87 16.56
CA LEU A 625 -16.05 -18.53 16.08
C LEU A 625 -16.34 -18.38 14.58
N PRO A 626 -16.59 -17.16 14.06
CA PRO A 626 -16.84 -16.93 12.64
C PRO A 626 -15.70 -17.45 11.75
N HIS A 627 -16.05 -18.31 10.80
CA HIS A 627 -15.12 -18.84 9.81
C HIS A 627 -15.84 -19.24 8.52
N ALA A 628 -15.08 -19.35 7.43
CA ALA A 628 -15.53 -19.92 6.16
C ALA A 628 -14.35 -20.61 5.47
N VAL A 629 -14.60 -21.77 4.88
CA VAL A 629 -13.62 -22.53 4.08
C VAL A 629 -14.31 -22.93 2.79
N ASP A 630 -13.71 -22.59 1.65
CA ASP A 630 -14.22 -22.87 0.30
C ASP A 630 -15.71 -22.56 0.11
N PRO A 631 -16.16 -21.32 0.42
CA PRO A 631 -17.57 -20.98 0.32
C PRO A 631 -18.07 -21.13 -1.12
N ALA A 632 -19.35 -21.48 -1.29
CA ALA A 632 -19.93 -21.74 -2.61
C ALA A 632 -19.87 -20.53 -3.57
N GLN A 633 -19.77 -19.31 -3.04
CA GLN A 633 -19.57 -18.10 -3.82
C GLN A 633 -18.13 -17.94 -4.36
N GLY A 634 -17.18 -18.82 -4.01
CA GLY A 634 -15.85 -18.86 -4.61
C GLY A 634 -14.95 -17.64 -4.35
N PHE A 635 -15.32 -16.74 -3.44
CA PHE A 635 -14.48 -15.63 -2.98
C PHE A 635 -14.82 -15.24 -1.53
N LEU A 636 -13.87 -14.58 -0.87
CA LEU A 636 -13.96 -13.99 0.47
C LEU A 636 -13.38 -12.59 0.43
N VAL A 637 -14.06 -11.62 1.03
CA VAL A 637 -13.57 -10.23 1.15
C VAL A 637 -13.81 -9.75 2.58
N ASN A 638 -12.75 -9.27 3.23
CA ASN A 638 -12.84 -8.48 4.44
C ASN A 638 -12.18 -7.13 4.21
N TRP A 639 -12.86 -6.07 4.62
CA TRP A 639 -12.24 -4.76 4.76
C TRP A 639 -12.67 -4.11 6.08
N ASN A 640 -12.37 -4.82 7.16
CA ASN A 640 -12.80 -4.55 8.52
C ASN A 640 -14.34 -4.50 8.66
N ASN A 641 -15.09 -5.07 7.73
CA ASN A 641 -16.53 -5.23 7.90
C ASN A 641 -16.81 -6.38 8.88
N LYS A 642 -18.05 -6.43 9.36
CA LYS A 642 -18.56 -7.42 10.31
C LYS A 642 -18.18 -8.85 9.88
N PRO A 643 -17.67 -9.71 10.79
CA PRO A 643 -17.15 -11.03 10.39
C PRO A 643 -18.25 -11.97 9.89
N ALA A 644 -19.40 -12.05 10.57
CA ALA A 644 -20.51 -12.91 10.19
C ALA A 644 -21.87 -12.44 10.72
N HIS A 645 -22.95 -13.02 10.19
CA HIS A 645 -24.31 -12.77 10.68
C HIS A 645 -24.51 -13.32 12.10
N GLY A 646 -25.25 -12.55 12.93
CA GLY A 646 -25.53 -12.90 14.32
C GLY A 646 -24.40 -12.57 15.31
N TRP A 647 -23.22 -12.18 14.82
CA TRP A 647 -22.14 -11.69 15.66
C TRP A 647 -22.45 -10.26 16.09
N LEU A 648 -22.63 -9.98 17.38
CA LEU A 648 -22.98 -8.62 17.81
C LEU A 648 -21.74 -7.72 17.77
N ASP A 649 -21.89 -6.56 17.13
CA ASP A 649 -20.89 -5.50 17.14
C ASP A 649 -21.03 -4.82 18.50
N GLY A 650 -20.13 -5.13 19.43
CA GLY A 650 -20.35 -4.83 20.85
C GLY A 650 -20.01 -3.40 21.27
N GLU A 651 -19.92 -2.43 20.38
CA GLU A 651 -19.68 -1.04 20.78
C GLU A 651 -20.54 -0.03 20.04
N GLY A 652 -20.82 1.06 20.76
CA GLY A 652 -21.33 2.29 20.17
C GLY A 652 -20.23 3.18 19.61
N ILE A 653 -20.65 4.26 18.99
CA ILE A 653 -19.90 5.07 18.02
C ILE A 653 -18.55 5.57 18.57
N GLY A 654 -17.46 4.93 18.14
CA GLY A 654 -16.08 5.34 18.43
C GLY A 654 -15.22 5.52 17.17
N PRO A 655 -13.96 6.00 17.33
CA PRO A 655 -13.03 6.16 16.23
C PRO A 655 -12.64 4.82 15.55
N THR A 656 -12.72 3.70 16.29
CA THR A 656 -12.23 2.39 15.85
C THR A 656 -13.32 1.30 15.75
N SER A 657 -14.43 1.39 16.50
CA SER A 657 -15.55 0.42 16.45
C SER A 657 -16.92 1.05 16.30
N ARG A 658 -17.77 0.42 15.49
CA ARG A 658 -19.09 0.92 15.08
C ARG A 658 -20.01 -0.22 14.66
N PRO A 659 -21.34 -0.01 14.75
CA PRO A 659 -22.27 -1.02 14.34
C PRO A 659 -22.25 -1.22 12.82
N GLY A 660 -22.16 -2.49 12.39
CA GLY A 660 -22.16 -2.86 10.98
C GLY A 660 -23.51 -2.56 10.35
N GLY A 661 -23.49 -1.85 9.22
CA GLY A 661 -24.68 -1.54 8.42
C GLY A 661 -24.69 -2.31 7.09
N ALA A 662 -25.80 -2.16 6.35
CA ALA A 662 -26.00 -2.83 5.07
C ALA A 662 -25.00 -2.43 3.98
N VAL A 663 -24.43 -1.23 4.08
CA VAL A 663 -23.36 -0.76 3.19
C VAL A 663 -22.14 -0.39 4.02
N GLN A 664 -20.96 -0.76 3.50
CA GLN A 664 -19.63 -0.55 4.08
C GLN A 664 -18.62 -0.33 2.95
N ARG A 665 -17.40 0.12 3.26
CA ARG A 665 -16.29 0.21 2.29
C ARG A 665 -16.05 -1.07 1.48
N ALA A 666 -16.30 -2.25 2.08
CA ALA A 666 -16.14 -3.55 1.42
C ALA A 666 -17.14 -3.79 0.27
N ALA A 667 -18.19 -2.97 0.13
CA ALA A 667 -19.21 -3.16 -0.91
C ALA A 667 -18.61 -3.11 -2.33
N THR A 668 -17.68 -2.18 -2.60
CA THR A 668 -17.03 -2.06 -3.90
C THR A 668 -16.19 -3.29 -4.27
N PRO A 669 -15.20 -3.73 -3.47
CA PRO A 669 -14.41 -4.92 -3.81
C PRO A 669 -15.27 -6.20 -3.83
N VAL A 670 -16.30 -6.33 -2.99
CA VAL A 670 -17.26 -7.46 -3.07
C VAL A 670 -17.98 -7.47 -4.42
N ALA A 671 -18.51 -6.32 -4.87
CA ALA A 671 -19.21 -6.21 -6.15
C ALA A 671 -18.27 -6.52 -7.33
N LEU A 672 -17.02 -6.05 -7.27
CA LEU A 672 -16.02 -6.31 -8.31
C LEU A 672 -15.59 -7.78 -8.35
N ALA A 673 -15.36 -8.41 -7.19
CA ALA A 673 -15.07 -9.84 -7.08
C ALA A 673 -16.23 -10.69 -7.63
N ALA A 674 -17.48 -10.29 -7.38
CA ALA A 674 -18.66 -10.98 -7.90
C ALA A 674 -18.95 -10.72 -9.40
N SER A 675 -18.35 -9.68 -9.99
CA SER A 675 -18.72 -9.21 -11.34
C SER A 675 -18.26 -10.13 -12.49
N ARG A 676 -17.36 -11.07 -12.20
CA ARG A 676 -16.75 -11.97 -13.19
C ARG A 676 -16.29 -13.28 -12.55
N ASP A 677 -16.07 -14.27 -13.42
CA ASP A 677 -15.67 -15.63 -13.04
C ASP A 677 -14.30 -16.02 -13.67
N ASP A 678 -13.54 -15.04 -14.19
CA ASP A 678 -12.27 -15.20 -14.90
C ASP A 678 -11.20 -14.22 -14.40
N HIS A 679 -11.11 -14.04 -13.07
CA HIS A 679 -10.11 -13.17 -12.45
C HIS A 679 -8.67 -13.62 -12.78
N THR A 680 -7.83 -12.64 -13.13
CA THR A 680 -6.38 -12.78 -13.29
C THR A 680 -5.66 -11.96 -12.23
N PHE A 681 -4.36 -12.15 -12.07
CA PHE A 681 -3.53 -11.34 -11.20
C PHE A 681 -3.66 -9.82 -11.47
N GLU A 682 -3.76 -9.40 -12.73
CA GLU A 682 -3.99 -8.01 -13.13
C GLU A 682 -5.38 -7.51 -12.73
N THR A 683 -6.39 -8.40 -12.77
CA THR A 683 -7.72 -8.02 -12.29
C THR A 683 -7.75 -7.76 -10.80
N LEU A 684 -6.96 -8.48 -9.99
CA LEU A 684 -6.83 -8.22 -8.56
C LEU A 684 -6.24 -6.83 -8.29
N GLN A 685 -5.17 -6.47 -8.99
CA GLN A 685 -4.59 -5.11 -8.91
C GLN A 685 -5.61 -4.05 -9.32
N ALA A 686 -6.38 -4.32 -10.39
CA ALA A 686 -7.43 -3.42 -10.82
C ALA A 686 -8.55 -3.28 -9.77
N ILE A 687 -8.92 -4.35 -9.06
CA ILE A 687 -9.90 -4.28 -7.96
C ILE A 687 -9.41 -3.36 -6.86
N GLU A 688 -8.15 -3.46 -6.45
CA GLU A 688 -7.57 -2.58 -5.43
C GLU A 688 -7.63 -1.11 -5.87
N MET A 689 -7.20 -0.83 -7.10
CA MET A 689 -7.22 0.52 -7.67
C MET A 689 -8.65 1.06 -7.83
N GLU A 690 -9.57 0.30 -8.40
CA GLU A 690 -10.95 0.73 -8.60
C GLU A 690 -11.67 0.94 -7.27
N SER A 691 -11.38 0.09 -6.28
CA SER A 691 -11.84 0.30 -4.92
C SER A 691 -11.33 1.65 -4.42
N ALA A 692 -10.07 2.00 -4.66
CA ALA A 692 -9.43 3.27 -4.27
C ALA A 692 -10.01 4.52 -4.90
N LEU A 693 -10.56 4.42 -6.11
CA LEU A 693 -11.04 5.59 -6.84
C LEU A 693 -12.55 5.84 -6.69
N THR A 694 -13.30 4.83 -6.27
CA THR A 694 -14.78 4.84 -6.26
C THR A 694 -15.32 5.36 -4.93
N ASP A 695 -16.36 6.21 -4.99
CA ASP A 695 -17.13 6.63 -3.81
C ASP A 695 -18.17 5.55 -3.45
N PRO A 696 -17.98 4.77 -2.37
CA PRO A 696 -18.89 3.68 -2.04
C PRO A 696 -20.27 4.17 -1.60
N ARG A 697 -20.43 5.47 -1.31
CA ARG A 697 -21.73 6.08 -0.99
C ARG A 697 -22.59 6.25 -2.25
N ALA A 698 -21.97 6.27 -3.43
CA ALA A 698 -22.68 6.48 -4.68
C ALA A 698 -23.65 5.32 -4.98
N GLU A 699 -23.25 4.07 -4.73
CA GLU A 699 -24.08 2.89 -5.02
C GLU A 699 -25.47 2.96 -4.37
N PRO A 700 -25.61 3.24 -3.06
CA PRO A 700 -26.93 3.32 -2.43
C PRO A 700 -27.63 4.69 -2.60
N PHE A 701 -26.91 5.82 -2.55
CA PHE A 701 -27.55 7.14 -2.49
C PHE A 701 -27.82 7.75 -3.87
N LEU A 702 -26.95 7.53 -4.87
CA LEU A 702 -27.11 8.15 -6.18
C LEU A 702 -28.45 7.80 -6.84
N PRO A 703 -28.93 6.53 -6.83
CA PRO A 703 -30.24 6.20 -7.38
C PRO A 703 -31.40 6.90 -6.67
N LEU A 704 -31.31 7.11 -5.34
CA LEU A 704 -32.32 7.81 -4.56
C LEU A 704 -32.36 9.30 -4.92
N VAL A 705 -31.19 9.93 -5.03
CA VAL A 705 -31.05 11.34 -5.42
C VAL A 705 -31.58 11.57 -6.85
N LEU A 706 -31.19 10.72 -7.80
CA LEU A 706 -31.65 10.83 -9.19
C LEU A 706 -33.18 10.68 -9.29
N ARG A 707 -33.76 9.71 -8.57
CA ARG A 707 -35.22 9.53 -8.51
C ARG A 707 -35.93 10.80 -8.03
N ALA A 708 -35.44 11.44 -6.97
CA ALA A 708 -36.06 12.64 -6.43
C ALA A 708 -35.96 13.82 -7.41
N LEU A 709 -34.84 13.95 -8.13
CA LEU A 709 -34.63 15.01 -9.13
C LEU A 709 -35.52 14.85 -10.37
N GLU A 710 -35.77 13.62 -10.82
CA GLU A 710 -36.63 13.32 -11.98
C GLU A 710 -38.11 13.67 -11.78
N ALA A 711 -38.55 13.90 -10.53
CA ALA A 711 -39.93 14.21 -10.20
C ALA A 711 -40.34 15.68 -10.43
N GLY A 712 -39.38 16.58 -10.70
CA GLY A 712 -39.60 18.03 -10.83
C GLY A 712 -39.50 18.60 -12.25
N ASP A 713 -40.12 19.77 -12.48
CA ASP A 713 -40.03 20.53 -13.74
C ASP A 713 -38.94 21.64 -13.70
N ASP A 714 -38.07 21.65 -12.68
CA ASP A 714 -37.02 22.67 -12.51
C ASP A 714 -35.81 22.39 -13.42
N ALA A 715 -35.51 23.32 -14.33
CA ALA A 715 -34.45 23.15 -15.31
C ALA A 715 -33.04 23.05 -14.70
N ARG A 716 -32.81 23.66 -13.53
CA ARG A 716 -31.53 23.59 -12.83
C ARG A 716 -31.34 22.23 -12.17
N LEU A 717 -32.38 21.73 -11.51
CA LEU A 717 -32.36 20.39 -10.92
C LEU A 717 -32.24 19.30 -11.99
N GLY A 718 -32.88 19.50 -13.16
CA GLY A 718 -32.66 18.64 -14.33
C GLY A 718 -31.20 18.63 -14.79
N ALA A 719 -30.52 19.77 -14.79
CA ALA A 719 -29.09 19.83 -15.12
C ALA A 719 -28.20 19.14 -14.08
N VAL A 720 -28.56 19.19 -12.79
CA VAL A 720 -27.88 18.42 -11.73
C VAL A 720 -28.10 16.92 -11.94
N ALA A 721 -29.33 16.49 -12.27
CA ALA A 721 -29.63 15.09 -12.56
C ALA A 721 -28.82 14.57 -13.75
N ASP A 722 -28.77 15.32 -14.85
CA ASP A 722 -27.97 14.96 -16.03
C ASP A 722 -26.48 14.83 -15.70
N LEU A 723 -25.95 15.75 -14.89
CA LEU A 723 -24.55 15.74 -14.46
C LEU A 723 -24.23 14.53 -13.58
N LEU A 724 -25.09 14.23 -12.60
CA LEU A 724 -24.93 13.10 -11.69
C LEU A 724 -25.15 11.75 -12.40
N ALA A 725 -26.09 11.67 -13.35
CA ALA A 725 -26.32 10.47 -14.15
C ALA A 725 -25.16 10.16 -15.11
N GLY A 726 -24.41 11.17 -15.55
CA GLY A 726 -23.20 11.03 -16.35
C GLY A 726 -21.92 10.75 -15.56
N TRP A 727 -22.00 10.75 -14.23
CA TRP A 727 -20.84 10.55 -13.35
C TRP A 727 -20.44 9.07 -13.30
N ASN A 728 -19.12 8.82 -13.34
CA ASN A 728 -18.53 7.50 -13.23
C ASN A 728 -18.39 7.02 -11.77
N THR A 729 -18.99 7.72 -10.80
CA THR A 729 -18.91 7.45 -9.34
C THR A 729 -17.51 7.54 -8.71
N ARG A 730 -16.51 8.01 -9.47
CA ARG A 730 -15.15 8.21 -8.95
C ARG A 730 -14.98 9.58 -8.33
N PHE A 731 -14.08 9.68 -7.36
CA PHE A 731 -13.69 10.97 -6.77
C PHE A 731 -12.98 11.88 -7.80
N TYR A 732 -12.27 11.29 -8.77
CA TYR A 732 -11.41 11.99 -9.75
C TYR A 732 -11.98 11.98 -11.18
N ASP A 733 -11.94 13.14 -11.86
CA ASP A 733 -12.20 13.27 -13.31
C ASP A 733 -10.90 13.05 -14.12
N PRO A 734 -10.84 12.11 -15.08
CA PRO A 734 -9.75 12.08 -16.06
C PRO A 734 -9.76 13.35 -16.94
N PRO A 735 -8.62 14.02 -17.24
CA PRO A 735 -7.23 13.66 -16.94
C PRO A 735 -6.66 14.30 -15.65
N ASN A 736 -7.50 14.90 -14.81
CA ASN A 736 -7.08 15.69 -13.64
C ASN A 736 -6.73 14.84 -12.41
N ALA A 737 -6.67 13.52 -12.54
CA ALA A 737 -5.98 12.69 -11.56
C ALA A 737 -4.51 13.17 -11.51
N PRO A 738 -3.93 13.44 -10.33
CA PRO A 738 -2.56 13.94 -10.25
C PRO A 738 -1.60 12.91 -10.88
N THR A 739 -1.10 13.15 -12.10
CA THR A 739 -0.29 12.14 -12.82
C THR A 739 1.20 12.19 -12.52
N THR A 740 1.65 13.16 -11.72
CA THR A 740 3.08 13.45 -11.56
C THR A 740 3.49 13.56 -10.10
N PHE A 741 4.48 12.73 -9.74
CA PHE A 741 5.36 12.87 -8.57
C PHE A 741 5.97 14.29 -8.52
N ARG A 742 5.79 15.03 -7.43
CA ARG A 742 6.59 16.23 -7.15
C ARG A 742 7.54 15.93 -6.00
N GLY A 743 8.83 15.96 -6.32
CA GLY A 743 9.88 15.54 -5.42
C GLY A 743 10.02 16.39 -4.16
N PRO A 744 10.86 15.92 -3.23
CA PRO A 744 11.11 16.55 -1.93
C PRO A 744 11.53 18.01 -2.08
N GLY A 745 10.77 18.92 -1.47
CA GLY A 745 11.02 20.37 -1.46
C GLY A 745 10.21 21.21 -2.47
N GLY A 746 9.29 20.61 -3.22
CA GLY A 746 8.25 21.36 -3.93
C GLY A 746 7.22 21.87 -2.92
N GLN A 747 7.07 23.19 -2.77
CA GLN A 747 5.85 23.73 -2.15
C GLN A 747 4.67 23.28 -3.01
N SER A 748 3.85 22.36 -2.52
CA SER A 748 2.49 22.23 -3.04
C SER A 748 1.75 23.49 -2.61
N SER A 749 1.28 24.27 -3.57
CA SER A 749 -0.05 24.80 -3.39
C SER A 749 -0.97 23.58 -3.41
N LEU A 750 -1.90 23.49 -2.48
CA LEU A 750 -2.98 22.50 -2.41
C LEU A 750 -3.82 22.41 -3.72
N GLU A 751 -3.43 23.05 -4.83
CA GLU A 751 -4.23 23.38 -6.01
C GLU A 751 -4.08 22.41 -7.20
N ASP A 752 -3.21 21.39 -7.13
CA ASP A 752 -2.85 20.57 -8.32
C ASP A 752 -3.82 19.39 -8.62
N GLY A 753 -4.88 19.20 -7.82
CA GLY A 753 -5.96 18.23 -8.06
C GLY A 753 -7.32 18.75 -7.62
N THR A 754 -8.35 18.59 -8.46
CA THR A 754 -9.74 18.95 -8.11
C THR A 754 -10.69 17.82 -8.46
N ASP A 755 -11.60 17.52 -7.56
CA ASP A 755 -12.69 16.60 -7.82
C ASP A 755 -13.60 17.14 -8.93
N GLY A 756 -14.25 16.22 -9.64
CA GLY A 756 -15.23 16.59 -10.65
C GLY A 756 -16.44 17.32 -10.08
N PRO A 757 -17.17 18.08 -10.91
CA PRO A 757 -18.41 18.74 -10.51
C PRO A 757 -19.44 17.79 -9.91
N ALA A 758 -19.59 16.61 -10.52
CA ALA A 758 -20.52 15.60 -10.04
C ALA A 758 -20.13 15.07 -8.66
N ALA A 759 -18.86 14.70 -8.44
CA ALA A 759 -18.36 14.23 -7.15
C ALA A 759 -18.47 15.32 -6.06
N THR A 760 -18.16 16.57 -6.41
CA THR A 760 -18.28 17.71 -5.48
C THR A 760 -19.74 17.95 -5.07
N ILE A 761 -20.67 17.97 -6.03
CA ILE A 761 -22.10 18.13 -5.77
C ILE A 761 -22.62 16.95 -4.97
N PHE A 762 -22.35 15.72 -5.40
CA PHE A 762 -22.82 14.52 -4.72
C PHE A 762 -22.34 14.46 -3.27
N SER A 763 -21.07 14.76 -3.00
CA SER A 763 -20.56 14.80 -1.63
C SER A 763 -21.30 15.84 -0.78
N ALA A 764 -21.55 17.04 -1.32
CA ALA A 764 -22.31 18.08 -0.61
C ALA A 764 -23.77 17.68 -0.38
N VAL A 765 -24.39 16.95 -1.32
CA VAL A 765 -25.75 16.40 -1.15
C VAL A 765 -25.77 15.38 -0.01
N VAL A 766 -24.81 14.47 0.04
CA VAL A 766 -24.72 13.46 1.12
C VAL A 766 -24.49 14.12 2.48
N ASP A 767 -23.64 15.15 2.55
CA ASP A 767 -23.45 15.92 3.79
C ASP A 767 -24.74 16.66 4.21
N ALA A 768 -25.45 17.26 3.26
CA ALA A 768 -26.73 17.90 3.51
C ALA A 768 -27.83 16.91 3.92
N LEU A 769 -27.80 15.65 3.43
CA LEU A 769 -28.76 14.61 3.84
C LEU A 769 -28.61 14.26 5.32
N VAL A 770 -27.37 14.18 5.82
CA VAL A 770 -27.11 13.99 7.25
C VAL A 770 -27.75 15.14 8.04
N GLU A 771 -27.59 16.38 7.61
CA GLU A 771 -28.21 17.54 8.27
C GLU A 771 -29.73 17.55 8.20
N GLU A 772 -30.30 17.23 7.04
CA GLU A 772 -31.75 17.24 6.85
C GLU A 772 -32.46 16.18 7.68
N VAL A 773 -31.82 15.01 7.88
CA VAL A 773 -32.40 13.91 8.66
C VAL A 773 -32.05 14.06 10.14
N LEU A 774 -30.79 14.29 10.50
CA LEU A 774 -30.34 14.27 11.89
C LEU A 774 -30.37 15.64 12.58
N GLY A 775 -30.31 16.75 11.84
CA GLY A 775 -30.17 18.11 12.39
C GLY A 775 -31.27 18.54 13.35
N SER A 776 -32.47 17.95 13.22
CA SER A 776 -33.62 18.19 14.10
C SER A 776 -33.37 17.78 15.55
N VAL A 777 -32.55 16.74 15.77
CA VAL A 777 -32.25 16.20 17.10
C VAL A 777 -31.29 17.10 17.88
N TRP A 778 -30.31 17.72 17.22
CA TRP A 778 -29.26 18.51 17.88
C TRP A 778 -29.42 20.03 17.75
N GLY A 779 -30.34 20.53 16.92
CA GLY A 779 -30.66 21.97 16.84
C GLY A 779 -29.54 22.84 16.26
N GLY A 780 -28.62 22.25 15.49
CA GLY A 780 -27.50 22.90 14.82
C GLY A 780 -26.80 21.96 13.82
N PRO A 781 -25.80 22.44 13.05
CA PRO A 781 -25.10 21.64 12.05
C PRO A 781 -24.27 20.49 12.68
N ILE A 782 -24.32 19.31 12.06
CA ILE A 782 -23.69 18.04 12.47
C ILE A 782 -22.54 17.63 11.51
N ALA A 783 -22.56 18.05 10.24
CA ALA A 783 -21.70 17.55 9.17
C ALA A 783 -20.41 18.37 8.91
N ASP A 784 -20.28 19.56 9.52
CA ASP A 784 -19.09 20.42 9.40
C ASP A 784 -17.92 19.84 10.23
N ALA A 785 -16.72 19.74 9.65
CA ALA A 785 -15.53 19.18 10.31
C ALA A 785 -15.11 19.99 11.54
N ASP A 786 -15.26 21.32 11.51
CA ASP A 786 -15.00 22.19 12.67
C ASP A 786 -16.12 22.07 13.72
N ALA A 787 -17.36 21.76 13.30
CA ALA A 787 -18.47 21.47 14.20
C ALA A 787 -18.34 20.07 14.83
N ALA A 788 -17.88 19.06 14.09
CA ALA A 788 -17.55 17.72 14.59
C ALA A 788 -16.42 17.79 15.63
N ALA A 789 -15.37 18.59 15.38
CA ALA A 789 -14.31 18.84 16.36
C ALA A 789 -14.80 19.64 17.60
N ALA A 790 -15.70 20.61 17.41
CA ALA A 790 -16.35 21.34 18.51
C ALA A 790 -17.37 20.49 19.29
N CYS A 791 -17.91 19.44 18.67
CA CYS A 791 -18.76 18.43 19.32
C CYS A 791 -17.91 17.50 20.20
N ASN A 792 -16.75 17.07 19.71
CA ASN A 792 -15.78 16.21 20.41
C ASN A 792 -15.18 16.85 21.68
N SER A 793 -15.27 18.18 21.84
CA SER A 793 -14.63 18.92 22.94
C SER A 793 -15.60 19.47 24.00
N GLY A 794 -16.88 19.05 23.99
CA GLY A 794 -17.77 19.36 25.13
C GLY A 794 -19.29 19.39 24.90
N ARG A 795 -19.83 18.80 23.81
CA ARG A 795 -21.28 18.74 23.56
C ARG A 795 -21.85 17.36 23.22
N GLY A 796 -21.12 16.27 23.49
CA GLY A 796 -21.71 14.94 23.59
C GLY A 796 -22.29 14.34 22.31
N CYS A 797 -21.87 14.79 21.13
CA CYS A 797 -22.11 14.01 19.91
C CYS A 797 -20.94 13.04 19.73
N PRO A 798 -21.17 11.72 19.73
CA PRO A 798 -20.18 10.73 19.32
C PRO A 798 -19.74 10.96 17.87
N ASP A 799 -18.72 10.24 17.44
CA ASP A 799 -18.21 10.24 16.06
C ASP A 799 -19.17 9.59 15.03
N LEU A 800 -20.39 10.13 14.95
CA LEU A 800 -21.55 9.61 14.23
C LEU A 800 -21.38 9.72 12.71
N VAL A 801 -20.67 10.76 12.29
CA VAL A 801 -20.60 11.20 10.89
C VAL A 801 -19.21 10.94 10.30
N SER A 802 -18.15 11.04 11.10
CA SER A 802 -16.79 10.79 10.62
C SER A 802 -16.51 9.29 10.70
N ARG A 803 -15.93 8.67 9.67
CA ARG A 803 -15.04 7.49 9.84
C ARG A 803 -13.59 7.79 9.56
N GLN A 804 -13.31 8.92 8.93
CA GLN A 804 -12.01 9.31 8.42
C GLN A 804 -12.03 10.83 8.24
N LEU A 805 -11.96 11.59 9.32
CA LEU A 805 -11.27 12.89 9.24
C LEU A 805 -9.75 12.71 9.36
N GLY A 806 -9.24 11.48 9.49
CA GLY A 806 -7.86 11.20 9.87
C GLY A 806 -6.88 10.83 8.75
N VAL A 807 -7.32 10.30 7.60
CA VAL A 807 -6.37 9.96 6.50
C VAL A 807 -7.10 10.09 5.17
N GLY A 808 -6.68 11.06 4.35
CA GLY A 808 -7.28 11.38 3.07
C GLY A 808 -8.39 12.43 3.10
N GLY A 809 -8.56 13.11 1.97
CA GLY A 809 -9.63 14.03 1.65
C GLY A 809 -11.00 13.43 1.35
N HIS A 810 -11.10 12.13 1.12
CA HIS A 810 -12.34 11.47 0.72
C HIS A 810 -12.91 10.55 1.80
N ARG A 811 -14.24 10.61 1.99
CA ARG A 811 -14.96 9.73 2.93
C ARG A 811 -15.24 8.38 2.24
N TYR A 812 -14.33 7.43 2.36
CA TYR A 812 -14.43 6.09 1.77
C TYR A 812 -15.40 5.14 2.47
N ASP A 813 -16.16 5.62 3.44
CA ASP A 813 -16.91 4.71 4.28
C ASP A 813 -18.27 5.25 4.74
N MET A 814 -19.16 4.30 4.96
CA MET A 814 -20.51 4.49 5.46
C MET A 814 -20.51 4.55 6.99
N SER A 815 -20.55 5.77 7.52
CA SER A 815 -20.71 6.01 8.95
C SER A 815 -22.04 5.49 9.50
N PRO A 816 -22.19 5.33 10.83
CA PRO A 816 -23.46 4.99 11.45
C PRO A 816 -24.58 5.97 11.05
N ALA A 817 -24.29 7.28 11.00
CA ALA A 817 -25.25 8.27 10.53
C ALA A 817 -25.68 8.03 9.08
N LEU A 818 -24.74 7.72 8.16
CA LEU A 818 -25.09 7.46 6.76
C LEU A 818 -25.93 6.20 6.61
N ASN A 819 -25.60 5.12 7.32
CA ASN A 819 -26.43 3.91 7.33
C ASN A 819 -27.83 4.18 7.91
N LEU A 820 -27.96 5.02 8.94
CA LEU A 820 -29.26 5.45 9.46
C LEU A 820 -30.03 6.30 8.44
N VAL A 821 -29.40 7.29 7.80
CA VAL A 821 -30.01 8.10 6.74
C VAL A 821 -30.51 7.20 5.62
N LEU A 822 -29.70 6.23 5.18
CA LEU A 822 -30.09 5.27 4.16
C LEU A 822 -31.30 4.43 4.60
N ARG A 823 -31.31 3.95 5.85
CA ARG A 823 -32.45 3.22 6.44
C ARG A 823 -33.72 4.05 6.49
N VAL A 824 -33.62 5.35 6.81
CA VAL A 824 -34.75 6.28 6.86
C VAL A 824 -35.31 6.53 5.45
N LEU A 825 -34.45 6.73 4.45
CA LEU A 825 -34.84 7.06 3.07
C LEU A 825 -35.25 5.83 2.25
N ASP A 826 -34.65 4.69 2.53
CA ASP A 826 -34.96 3.37 1.96
C ASP A 826 -34.98 2.29 3.06
N PRO A 827 -36.13 2.08 3.72
CA PRO A 827 -36.25 1.08 4.78
C PRO A 827 -35.95 -0.36 4.36
N ALA A 828 -35.92 -0.67 3.06
CA ALA A 828 -35.56 -2.00 2.57
C ALA A 828 -34.04 -2.26 2.60
N SER A 829 -33.24 -1.20 2.73
CA SER A 829 -31.79 -1.31 2.83
C SER A 829 -31.32 -1.97 4.12
N SER A 830 -32.13 -1.97 5.19
CA SER A 830 -31.77 -2.49 6.51
C SER A 830 -32.78 -3.52 7.01
N GLY A 831 -32.34 -4.45 7.86
CA GLY A 831 -33.23 -5.37 8.57
C GLY A 831 -33.92 -4.73 9.79
N LEU A 832 -33.57 -3.49 10.13
CA LEU A 832 -34.05 -2.78 11.32
C LEU A 832 -35.14 -1.77 10.96
N ALA A 833 -36.17 -1.70 11.80
CA ALA A 833 -37.18 -0.63 11.72
C ALA A 833 -36.69 0.58 12.53
N VAL A 834 -36.90 1.79 11.99
CA VAL A 834 -36.63 3.03 12.73
C VAL A 834 -37.65 3.21 13.85
N GLN A 835 -37.19 3.62 15.02
CA GLN A 835 -38.00 3.86 16.21
C GLN A 835 -38.42 5.34 16.32
N HIS A 836 -37.56 6.26 15.92
CA HIS A 836 -37.82 7.70 15.88
C HIS A 836 -38.41 8.14 14.52
N ASP A 837 -39.31 9.13 14.53
CA ASP A 837 -39.86 9.73 13.30
C ASP A 837 -38.90 10.80 12.74
N TRP A 838 -37.86 10.33 12.04
CA TRP A 838 -36.82 11.17 11.44
C TRP A 838 -37.33 12.10 10.31
N LEU A 839 -38.47 11.81 9.71
CA LEU A 839 -39.00 12.58 8.57
C LEU A 839 -40.08 13.59 8.99
N GLY A 840 -40.79 13.32 10.09
CA GLY A 840 -41.95 14.10 10.51
C GLY A 840 -43.03 14.12 9.41
N ASP A 841 -43.50 15.32 9.06
CA ASP A 841 -44.52 15.49 8.00
C ASP A 841 -43.95 15.41 6.56
N ARG A 842 -42.63 15.22 6.38
CA ARG A 842 -41.96 15.20 5.07
C ARG A 842 -41.93 13.79 4.48
N THR A 843 -41.89 13.69 3.15
CA THR A 843 -41.56 12.43 2.46
C THR A 843 -40.04 12.30 2.27
N ALA A 844 -39.55 11.09 1.96
CA ALA A 844 -38.14 10.86 1.64
C ALA A 844 -37.69 11.71 0.44
N ASP A 845 -38.53 11.86 -0.58
CA ASP A 845 -38.22 12.67 -1.76
C ASP A 845 -38.21 14.18 -1.42
N ASP A 846 -39.04 14.65 -0.47
CA ASP A 846 -38.97 16.04 0.03
C ASP A 846 -37.63 16.32 0.72
N VAL A 847 -37.11 15.35 1.50
CA VAL A 847 -35.82 15.45 2.18
C VAL A 847 -34.65 15.42 1.19
N LEU A 848 -34.68 14.51 0.21
CA LEU A 848 -33.67 14.43 -0.85
C LEU A 848 -33.59 15.73 -1.64
N LEU A 849 -34.74 16.31 -1.99
CA LEU A 849 -34.80 17.58 -2.71
C LEU A 849 -34.25 18.74 -1.88
N ALA A 850 -34.65 18.83 -0.61
CA ALA A 850 -34.14 19.86 0.31
C ALA A 850 -32.60 19.77 0.48
N ALA A 851 -32.06 18.55 0.59
CA ALA A 851 -30.62 18.33 0.67
C ALA A 851 -29.89 18.77 -0.61
N VAL A 852 -30.45 18.51 -1.80
CA VAL A 852 -29.88 19.01 -3.06
C VAL A 852 -29.88 20.54 -3.11
N GLU A 853 -30.99 21.18 -2.74
CA GLU A 853 -31.06 22.65 -2.72
C GLU A 853 -30.07 23.26 -1.71
N SER A 854 -29.96 22.69 -0.52
CA SER A 854 -29.01 23.10 0.53
C SER A 854 -27.55 22.93 0.09
N ALA A 855 -27.23 21.81 -0.55
CA ALA A 855 -25.91 21.54 -1.12
C ALA A 855 -25.55 22.58 -2.20
N LEU A 856 -26.46 22.87 -3.13
CA LEU A 856 -26.23 23.88 -4.17
C LEU A 856 -26.02 25.27 -3.57
N ALA A 857 -26.84 25.67 -2.59
CA ALA A 857 -26.67 26.95 -1.90
C ALA A 857 -25.31 27.07 -1.19
N THR A 858 -24.86 25.98 -0.55
CA THR A 858 -23.55 25.92 0.12
C THR A 858 -22.40 26.03 -0.89
N LEU A 859 -22.51 25.34 -2.02
CA LEU A 859 -21.51 25.40 -3.10
C LEU A 859 -21.50 26.77 -3.79
N GLU A 860 -22.65 27.39 -4.00
CA GLU A 860 -22.75 28.75 -4.53
C GLU A 860 -22.03 29.77 -3.64
N ASP A 861 -22.23 29.69 -2.32
CA ASP A 861 -21.55 30.58 -1.37
C ASP A 861 -20.02 30.35 -1.41
N ARG A 862 -19.60 29.07 -1.43
CA ARG A 862 -18.19 28.70 -1.50
C ARG A 862 -17.49 29.14 -2.77
N PHE A 863 -18.12 28.97 -3.94
CA PHE A 863 -17.52 29.22 -5.25
C PHE A 863 -17.88 30.59 -5.85
N GLY A 864 -18.85 31.30 -5.26
CA GLY A 864 -19.31 32.62 -5.72
C GLY A 864 -20.01 32.61 -7.09
N THR A 865 -20.53 31.47 -7.53
CA THR A 865 -21.17 31.26 -8.84
C THR A 865 -22.25 30.17 -8.76
N ASP A 866 -23.26 30.23 -9.63
CA ASP A 866 -24.32 29.21 -9.77
C ASP A 866 -24.04 28.20 -10.90
N ASP A 867 -22.93 28.39 -11.62
CA ASP A 867 -22.42 27.48 -12.66
C ASP A 867 -21.95 26.16 -12.05
N LEU A 868 -22.72 25.10 -12.27
CA LEU A 868 -22.43 23.75 -11.77
C LEU A 868 -21.04 23.26 -12.19
N SER A 869 -20.55 23.65 -13.37
CA SER A 869 -19.24 23.20 -13.86
C SER A 869 -18.06 23.77 -13.08
N ALA A 870 -18.28 24.85 -12.33
CA ALA A 870 -17.30 25.51 -11.48
C ALA A 870 -17.21 24.90 -10.07
N PHE A 871 -18.17 24.05 -9.68
CA PHE A 871 -18.16 23.38 -8.36
C PHE A 871 -17.11 22.27 -8.33
N ARG A 872 -15.84 22.65 -8.21
CA ARG A 872 -14.72 21.72 -8.15
C ARG A 872 -14.00 21.91 -6.83
N ARG A 873 -14.24 21.03 -5.86
CA ARG A 873 -13.50 21.11 -4.59
C ARG A 873 -12.06 20.68 -4.82
N THR A 874 -11.15 21.39 -4.14
CA THR A 874 -9.77 20.96 -4.01
C THR A 874 -9.71 19.58 -3.40
N THR A 875 -8.98 18.67 -4.05
CA THR A 875 -8.71 17.35 -3.49
C THR A 875 -7.78 17.54 -2.29
N PHE A 876 -8.24 17.10 -1.12
CA PHE A 876 -7.37 17.05 0.06
C PHE A 876 -6.33 15.96 -0.17
N THR A 877 -5.07 16.24 0.12
CA THR A 877 -4.01 15.24 0.04
C THR A 877 -3.34 15.14 1.40
N THR A 878 -3.01 13.93 1.84
CA THR A 878 -2.32 13.71 3.12
C THR A 878 -0.81 13.79 2.90
N GLU A 879 -0.15 14.56 3.76
CA GLU A 879 1.31 14.59 3.83
C GLU A 879 1.84 13.27 4.41
N VAL A 880 2.63 12.54 3.63
CA VAL A 880 3.42 11.38 4.05
C VAL A 880 4.71 11.88 4.68
N SER A 881 4.79 11.77 6.00
CA SER A 881 5.95 12.18 6.79
C SER A 881 6.72 10.96 7.29
N SER A 882 7.91 11.20 7.86
CA SER A 882 8.58 10.11 8.56
C SER A 882 7.75 9.62 9.74
N LEU A 883 7.79 8.31 10.01
CA LEU A 883 7.07 7.71 11.15
C LEU A 883 7.50 8.34 12.48
N THR A 884 8.76 8.75 12.58
CA THR A 884 9.30 9.41 13.77
C THR A 884 9.06 10.92 13.74
N GLY A 885 8.67 11.48 12.59
CA GLY A 885 8.61 12.92 12.30
C GLY A 885 9.99 13.59 12.25
N VAL A 886 11.06 12.79 12.31
CA VAL A 886 12.44 13.28 12.44
C VAL A 886 13.21 13.26 11.12
N THR A 887 12.91 12.28 10.25
CA THR A 887 13.67 12.01 9.03
C THR A 887 12.95 12.44 7.77
N GLY A 888 13.69 12.84 6.73
CA GLY A 888 13.09 13.21 5.44
C GLY A 888 12.18 14.45 5.47
N PRO A 889 11.59 14.84 4.33
CA PRO A 889 10.56 15.85 4.24
C PRO A 889 9.17 15.21 4.12
N SER A 890 8.16 15.88 4.64
CA SER A 890 6.78 15.52 4.31
C SER A 890 6.56 15.60 2.78
N SER A 891 5.96 14.58 2.20
CA SER A 891 5.67 14.48 0.76
C SER A 891 4.18 14.23 0.53
N VAL A 892 3.66 14.43 -0.68
CA VAL A 892 2.22 14.31 -0.97
C VAL A 892 1.99 13.20 -1.98
N GLN A 893 1.12 12.25 -1.66
CA GLN A 893 0.83 11.13 -2.54
C GLN A 893 -0.31 11.44 -3.52
N PRO A 894 -0.15 11.10 -4.82
CA PRO A 894 -1.10 11.51 -5.87
C PRO A 894 -2.36 10.62 -6.04
N TYR A 895 -2.37 9.36 -5.59
CA TYR A 895 -3.40 8.40 -6.02
C TYR A 895 -4.12 7.64 -4.92
N LEU A 896 -3.56 7.61 -3.72
CA LEU A 896 -4.06 6.74 -2.67
C LEU A 896 -4.08 7.52 -1.38
N GLU A 897 -5.23 7.46 -0.73
CA GLU A 897 -5.42 7.86 0.67
C GLU A 897 -5.43 6.61 1.59
N ARG A 898 -5.22 5.42 1.01
CA ARG A 898 -5.13 4.09 1.63
C ARG A 898 -3.69 3.62 1.85
N GLY A 899 -3.15 3.92 3.03
CA GLY A 899 -1.72 3.74 3.28
C GLY A 899 -1.34 2.39 3.77
N SER A 900 -0.73 1.55 2.91
CA SER A 900 0.12 0.43 3.34
C SER A 900 0.65 -0.48 2.22
N TYR A 901 1.54 -1.39 2.65
CA TYR A 901 1.86 -2.68 2.03
C TYR A 901 0.69 -3.22 1.21
N VAL A 902 0.90 -3.49 -0.08
CA VAL A 902 -0.03 -4.31 -0.87
C VAL A 902 0.72 -5.56 -1.26
N HIS A 903 0.12 -6.70 -0.96
CA HIS A 903 0.67 -8.00 -1.27
C HIS A 903 -0.34 -8.81 -2.06
N LEU A 904 0.08 -9.25 -3.23
CA LEU A 904 -0.72 -10.11 -4.10
C LEU A 904 0.02 -11.42 -4.28
N ALA A 905 -0.67 -12.54 -4.13
CA ALA A 905 -0.11 -13.87 -4.32
C ALA A 905 -1.03 -14.74 -5.21
N THR A 906 -0.42 -15.53 -6.08
CA THR A 906 -1.05 -16.63 -6.83
C THR A 906 -0.09 -17.82 -6.86
N PHE A 907 -0.62 -19.03 -6.96
CA PHE A 907 0.16 -20.27 -6.92
C PHE A 907 0.32 -20.84 -8.32
N ASP A 908 1.03 -20.10 -9.16
CA ASP A 908 1.34 -20.47 -10.53
C ASP A 908 2.79 -20.92 -10.67
N GLY A 909 3.00 -22.20 -11.00
CA GLY A 909 4.12 -22.56 -11.85
C GLY A 909 3.79 -22.14 -13.27
N LEU A 910 4.07 -20.87 -13.65
CA LEU A 910 3.79 -20.38 -15.00
C LEU A 910 4.46 -21.33 -16.02
N PRO A 911 3.72 -21.93 -16.96
CA PRO A 911 4.27 -22.95 -17.85
C PRO A 911 5.44 -22.37 -18.65
N ALA A 912 6.54 -23.11 -18.74
CA ALA A 912 7.77 -22.64 -19.42
C ALA A 912 7.46 -22.04 -20.80
N LEU A 913 8.03 -20.86 -21.07
CA LEU A 913 7.81 -20.17 -22.34
C LEU A 913 8.37 -20.98 -23.49
N THR A 914 7.63 -21.04 -24.59
CA THR A 914 8.17 -21.62 -25.82
C THR A 914 9.21 -20.67 -26.39
N THR A 915 10.48 -21.05 -26.33
CA THR A 915 11.60 -20.25 -26.86
C THR A 915 12.02 -20.73 -28.24
N GLU A 916 12.14 -19.79 -29.16
CA GLU A 916 12.57 -20.02 -30.54
C GLU A 916 13.68 -19.05 -30.92
N ARG A 917 14.47 -19.42 -31.92
CA ARG A 917 15.52 -18.56 -32.48
C ARG A 917 15.24 -18.28 -33.95
N ALA A 918 15.21 -17.00 -34.28
CA ALA A 918 15.19 -16.51 -35.65
C ALA A 918 16.53 -15.82 -35.96
N GLY A 919 17.53 -16.59 -36.40
CA GLY A 919 18.89 -16.10 -36.58
C GLY A 919 19.73 -16.89 -37.57
N GLY A 920 20.61 -16.19 -38.29
CA GLY A 920 21.58 -16.77 -39.23
C GLY A 920 23.03 -16.49 -38.83
N PRO A 921 24.01 -17.04 -39.55
CA PRO A 921 25.44 -16.76 -39.31
C PRO A 921 25.85 -15.32 -39.64
N GLU A 922 24.98 -14.56 -40.32
CA GLU A 922 25.17 -13.16 -40.71
C GLU A 922 23.82 -12.45 -40.90
N ARG A 923 23.82 -11.11 -40.90
CA ARG A 923 22.64 -10.22 -40.86
C ARG A 923 21.58 -10.45 -41.95
N VAL A 924 22.00 -10.76 -43.18
CA VAL A 924 21.10 -11.07 -44.30
C VAL A 924 20.42 -12.42 -44.05
N ALA A 925 21.17 -13.44 -43.64
CA ALA A 925 20.61 -14.73 -43.25
C ALA A 925 19.69 -14.62 -42.02
N THR A 926 20.00 -13.77 -41.04
CA THR A 926 19.09 -13.47 -39.91
C THR A 926 17.79 -12.87 -40.43
N SER A 927 17.83 -11.86 -41.30
CA SER A 927 16.60 -11.25 -41.84
C SER A 927 15.72 -12.26 -42.59
N VAL A 928 16.32 -13.20 -43.33
CA VAL A 928 15.57 -14.27 -44.02
C VAL A 928 15.01 -15.29 -43.02
N ALA A 929 15.75 -15.63 -41.96
CA ALA A 929 15.26 -16.54 -40.93
C ALA A 929 14.08 -15.93 -40.16
N ALA A 930 14.19 -14.64 -39.78
CA ALA A 930 13.12 -13.86 -39.17
C ALA A 930 11.89 -13.77 -40.07
N ALA A 931 12.08 -13.50 -41.37
CA ALA A 931 10.99 -13.46 -42.34
C ALA A 931 10.23 -14.79 -42.44
N LEU A 932 10.94 -15.92 -42.46
CA LEU A 932 10.33 -17.25 -42.53
C LEU A 932 9.68 -17.68 -41.21
N ALA A 933 10.17 -17.19 -40.06
CA ALA A 933 9.57 -17.43 -38.76
C ALA A 933 8.25 -16.66 -38.61
N ALA A 934 8.20 -15.41 -39.08
CA ALA A 934 7.01 -14.58 -39.06
C ALA A 934 5.95 -15.02 -40.09
N HIS A 935 6.38 -15.55 -41.25
CA HIS A 935 5.49 -15.97 -42.35
C HIS A 935 5.75 -17.43 -42.78
N PRO A 936 5.43 -18.43 -41.94
CA PRO A 936 5.69 -19.83 -42.24
C PRO A 936 4.89 -20.35 -43.45
N ASP A 937 3.72 -19.75 -43.72
CA ASP A 937 2.86 -20.06 -44.86
C ASP A 937 3.19 -19.25 -46.12
N GLY A 938 4.17 -18.34 -46.04
CA GLY A 938 4.55 -17.41 -47.09
C GLY A 938 3.81 -16.07 -47.01
N THR A 939 4.16 -15.15 -47.92
CA THR A 939 3.60 -13.80 -48.05
C THR A 939 3.65 -13.37 -49.51
N ASP A 940 2.71 -12.53 -49.93
CA ASP A 940 2.68 -11.99 -51.29
C ASP A 940 3.74 -10.91 -51.53
N THR A 941 4.17 -10.22 -50.47
CA THR A 941 5.05 -9.04 -50.55
C THR A 941 6.29 -9.20 -49.67
N VAL A 942 7.45 -8.76 -50.16
CA VAL A 942 8.66 -8.59 -49.33
C VAL A 942 9.17 -7.16 -49.38
N VAL A 943 9.60 -6.63 -48.24
CA VAL A 943 10.23 -5.32 -48.15
C VAL A 943 11.75 -5.50 -48.11
N LEU A 944 12.48 -4.83 -49.00
CA LEU A 944 13.94 -4.86 -49.04
C LEU A 944 14.51 -3.55 -48.53
N ALA A 945 15.47 -3.68 -47.61
CA ALA A 945 16.23 -2.57 -47.06
C ALA A 945 17.73 -2.89 -47.03
N ASP A 946 18.56 -1.85 -47.04
CA ASP A 946 20.01 -2.00 -47.02
C ASP A 946 20.52 -2.52 -45.66
N ALA A 947 21.46 -3.46 -45.70
CA ALA A 947 22.04 -4.10 -44.52
C ALA A 947 23.21 -3.29 -43.91
N GLY A 948 23.71 -2.27 -44.62
CA GLY A 948 24.84 -1.43 -44.24
C GLY A 948 24.46 -0.20 -43.43
N THR A 949 23.16 0.13 -43.31
CA THR A 949 22.63 1.23 -42.51
C THR A 949 21.35 0.82 -41.80
N TYR A 950 21.03 1.43 -40.66
CA TYR A 950 19.80 1.13 -39.92
C TYR A 950 18.60 1.96 -40.38
N HIS A 951 18.84 3.12 -41.00
CA HIS A 951 17.80 4.09 -41.33
C HIS A 951 16.69 3.49 -42.22
N ASP A 952 17.07 2.85 -43.33
CA ASP A 952 16.10 2.37 -44.32
C ASP A 952 15.23 1.24 -43.75
N ALA A 953 15.82 0.27 -43.04
CA ALA A 953 15.08 -0.85 -42.45
C ALA A 953 14.18 -0.41 -41.29
N LEU A 954 14.65 0.54 -40.48
CA LEU A 954 13.88 1.09 -39.37
C LEU A 954 12.65 1.86 -39.87
N LEU A 955 12.85 2.74 -40.84
CA LEU A 955 11.77 3.50 -41.49
C LEU A 955 10.82 2.59 -42.27
N ALA A 956 11.29 1.47 -42.80
CA ALA A 956 10.47 0.51 -43.51
C ALA A 956 9.54 -0.30 -42.59
N SER A 957 9.81 -0.38 -41.28
CA SER A 957 9.08 -1.23 -40.33
C SER A 957 7.57 -0.97 -40.29
N PRO A 958 7.08 0.29 -40.18
CA PRO A 958 5.65 0.58 -40.27
C PRO A 958 4.98 0.12 -41.56
N LEU A 959 5.66 0.30 -42.70
CA LEU A 959 5.16 -0.09 -44.01
C LEU A 959 5.14 -1.61 -44.17
N ALA A 960 6.15 -2.29 -43.66
CA ALA A 960 6.22 -3.75 -43.61
C ALA A 960 5.06 -4.33 -42.79
N GLY A 961 4.76 -3.76 -41.61
CA GLY A 961 3.59 -4.13 -40.81
C GLY A 961 2.27 -3.90 -41.55
N PHE A 962 2.09 -2.73 -42.17
CA PHE A 962 0.89 -2.43 -42.94
C PHE A 962 0.67 -3.37 -44.14
N LEU A 963 1.75 -3.80 -44.79
CA LEU A 963 1.69 -4.71 -45.94
C LEU A 963 1.62 -6.20 -45.54
N ASP A 964 1.65 -6.52 -44.24
CA ASP A 964 1.84 -7.88 -43.72
C ASP A 964 3.03 -8.59 -44.41
N ALA A 965 4.15 -7.87 -44.48
CA ALA A 965 5.34 -8.24 -45.24
C ALA A 965 6.58 -8.23 -44.35
N PRO A 966 7.50 -9.20 -44.50
CA PRO A 966 8.75 -9.20 -43.77
C PRO A 966 9.77 -8.29 -44.43
N ILE A 967 10.75 -7.84 -43.63
CA ILE A 967 11.94 -7.14 -44.12
C ILE A 967 13.05 -8.16 -44.42
N VAL A 968 13.54 -8.15 -45.67
CA VAL A 968 14.73 -8.89 -46.10
C VAL A 968 15.87 -7.92 -46.36
N LEU A 969 16.95 -8.02 -45.60
CA LEU A 969 18.11 -7.15 -45.73
C LEU A 969 18.97 -7.55 -46.93
N VAL A 970 19.61 -6.56 -47.58
CA VAL A 970 20.55 -6.77 -48.69
C VAL A 970 21.85 -5.99 -48.50
N ASP A 971 22.99 -6.58 -48.84
CA ASP A 971 24.31 -5.95 -48.72
C ASP A 971 24.85 -5.62 -50.13
N GLY A 972 24.38 -4.51 -50.69
CA GLY A 972 24.69 -4.04 -52.05
C GLY A 972 24.13 -4.89 -53.21
N ALA A 973 23.96 -6.21 -53.04
CA ALA A 973 23.40 -7.13 -54.01
C ALA A 973 22.59 -8.26 -53.34
N LEU A 974 21.72 -8.94 -54.11
CA LEU A 974 21.01 -10.12 -53.60
C LEU A 974 21.98 -11.28 -53.40
N SER A 975 22.06 -11.77 -52.17
CA SER A 975 22.80 -12.98 -51.84
C SER A 975 22.06 -14.23 -52.32
N GLY A 976 22.75 -15.38 -52.32
CA GLY A 976 22.07 -16.67 -52.54
C GLY A 976 20.97 -16.93 -51.51
N VAL A 977 21.21 -16.54 -50.26
CA VAL A 977 20.28 -16.70 -49.13
C VAL A 977 19.05 -15.82 -49.30
N SER A 978 19.21 -14.55 -49.72
CA SER A 978 18.09 -13.65 -50.00
C SER A 978 17.22 -14.18 -51.14
N ARG A 979 17.83 -14.67 -52.23
CA ARG A 979 17.08 -15.24 -53.38
C ARG A 979 16.28 -16.48 -52.99
N GLU A 980 16.88 -17.38 -52.22
CA GLU A 980 16.20 -18.58 -51.75
C GLU A 980 15.10 -18.25 -50.73
N GLY A 981 15.36 -17.32 -49.80
CA GLY A 981 14.40 -16.83 -48.82
C GLY A 981 13.16 -16.22 -49.47
N ILE A 982 13.35 -15.27 -50.39
CA ILE A 982 12.26 -14.63 -51.14
C ILE A 982 11.47 -15.67 -51.94
N ALA A 983 12.13 -16.63 -52.58
CA ALA A 983 11.45 -17.71 -53.30
C ALA A 983 10.65 -18.64 -52.38
N ARG A 984 11.15 -18.93 -51.17
CA ARG A 984 10.45 -19.75 -50.17
C ARG A 984 9.24 -19.05 -49.55
N LEU A 985 9.32 -17.73 -49.38
CA LEU A 985 8.20 -16.90 -48.93
C LEU A 985 7.08 -16.84 -50.00
N GLY A 986 7.37 -17.20 -51.25
CA GLY A 986 6.36 -17.18 -52.32
C GLY A 986 6.02 -15.79 -52.84
N ALA A 987 6.81 -14.78 -52.49
CA ALA A 987 6.52 -13.37 -52.79
C ALA A 987 6.42 -13.09 -54.30
N THR A 988 5.42 -12.30 -54.66
CA THR A 988 5.16 -11.85 -56.04
C THR A 988 5.38 -10.34 -56.22
N GLU A 989 5.46 -9.60 -55.12
CA GLU A 989 5.81 -8.18 -55.07
C GLU A 989 7.03 -7.94 -54.17
N ALA A 990 7.88 -6.99 -54.56
CA ALA A 990 9.00 -6.51 -53.78
C ALA A 990 9.00 -4.98 -53.68
N VAL A 991 8.95 -4.47 -52.45
CA VAL A 991 9.06 -3.05 -52.14
C VAL A 991 10.48 -2.75 -51.68
N VAL A 992 11.22 -1.96 -52.45
CA VAL A 992 12.59 -1.56 -52.12
C VAL A 992 12.56 -0.20 -51.43
N VAL A 993 12.96 -0.12 -50.18
CA VAL A 993 12.99 1.14 -49.41
C VAL A 993 14.41 1.72 -49.42
N GLY A 994 14.51 3.01 -49.73
CA GLY A 994 15.78 3.75 -49.72
C GLY A 994 16.61 3.63 -51.00
N SER A 995 17.72 4.35 -51.03
CA SER A 995 18.55 4.54 -52.25
C SER A 995 19.78 3.62 -52.35
N LEU A 996 20.13 2.93 -51.27
CA LEU A 996 21.36 2.13 -51.16
C LEU A 996 21.22 0.72 -51.75
N VAL A 997 19.99 0.23 -51.89
CA VAL A 997 19.70 -1.00 -52.65
C VAL A 997 19.87 -0.72 -54.15
N GLY A 998 20.98 -1.14 -54.73
CA GLY A 998 21.39 -0.78 -56.09
C GLY A 998 20.37 -1.14 -57.20
N PRO A 999 20.43 -0.48 -58.38
CA PRO A 999 19.51 -0.74 -59.49
C PRO A 999 19.56 -2.18 -60.02
N ASP A 1000 20.70 -2.86 -59.84
CA ASP A 1000 20.88 -4.26 -60.22
C ASP A 1000 20.03 -5.22 -59.36
N VAL A 1001 19.75 -4.88 -58.10
CA VAL A 1001 18.86 -5.68 -57.23
C VAL A 1001 17.42 -5.68 -57.75
N ALA A 1002 16.93 -4.52 -58.20
CA ALA A 1002 15.60 -4.43 -58.80
C ALA A 1002 15.49 -5.25 -60.09
N ALA A 1003 16.53 -5.23 -60.93
CA ALA A 1003 16.57 -6.05 -62.14
C ALA A 1003 16.62 -7.56 -61.82
N GLU A 1004 17.34 -7.96 -60.77
CA GLU A 1004 17.39 -9.35 -60.32
C GLU A 1004 16.04 -9.84 -59.76
N LEU A 1005 15.35 -9.03 -58.94
CA LEU A 1005 14.00 -9.36 -58.45
C LEU A 1005 12.98 -9.49 -59.59
N GLN A 1006 13.04 -8.61 -60.58
CA GLN A 1006 12.22 -8.72 -61.79
C GLN A 1006 12.54 -9.99 -62.59
N ALA A 1007 13.82 -10.38 -62.67
CA ALA A 1007 14.23 -11.63 -63.31
C ALA A 1007 13.76 -12.87 -62.53
N MET A 1008 13.55 -12.75 -61.22
CA MET A 1008 12.89 -13.77 -60.38
C MET A 1008 11.36 -13.79 -60.56
N GLY A 1009 10.79 -12.83 -61.30
CA GLY A 1009 9.36 -12.77 -61.62
C GLY A 1009 8.54 -11.86 -60.70
N LEU A 1010 9.17 -11.06 -59.83
CA LEU A 1010 8.49 -10.16 -58.92
C LEU A 1010 8.17 -8.82 -59.57
N THR A 1011 7.05 -8.21 -59.18
CA THR A 1011 6.79 -6.79 -59.43
C THR A 1011 7.61 -5.97 -58.44
N VAL A 1012 8.41 -5.01 -58.92
CA VAL A 1012 9.30 -4.22 -58.06
C VAL A 1012 8.88 -2.76 -58.03
N ARG A 1013 8.68 -2.23 -56.83
CA ARG A 1013 8.38 -0.82 -56.56
C ARG A 1013 9.41 -0.26 -55.59
N ARG A 1014 9.87 0.97 -55.80
CA ARG A 1014 10.80 1.66 -54.90
C ARG A 1014 10.08 2.77 -54.14
N VAL A 1015 10.32 2.85 -52.84
CA VAL A 1015 9.76 3.84 -51.93
C VAL A 1015 10.89 4.60 -51.24
N GLY A 1016 10.93 5.91 -51.46
CA GLY A 1016 11.97 6.79 -50.92
C GLY A 1016 13.32 6.69 -51.65
N GLU A 1017 13.89 7.85 -51.95
CA GLU A 1017 15.27 7.99 -52.44
C GLU A 1017 15.89 9.25 -51.80
N GLY A 1018 17.21 9.25 -51.57
CA GLY A 1018 17.91 10.39 -50.98
C GLY A 1018 18.35 10.14 -49.54
N ASP A 1019 18.28 11.18 -48.70
CA ASP A 1019 18.65 11.13 -47.29
C ASP A 1019 17.56 10.46 -46.42
N PRO A 1020 17.87 10.05 -45.17
CA PRO A 1020 16.92 9.36 -44.29
C PRO A 1020 15.63 10.13 -44.01
N PHE A 1021 15.66 11.48 -44.03
CA PHE A 1021 14.48 12.30 -43.77
C PHE A 1021 13.50 12.25 -44.97
N ALA A 1022 14.04 12.32 -46.19
CA ALA A 1022 13.27 12.16 -47.43
C ALA A 1022 12.70 10.74 -47.58
N VAL A 1023 13.46 9.72 -47.17
CA VAL A 1023 12.98 8.33 -47.15
C VAL A 1023 11.83 8.17 -46.14
N GLY A 1024 11.96 8.72 -44.93
CA GLY A 1024 10.91 8.67 -43.91
C GLY A 1024 9.62 9.33 -44.37
N ALA A 1025 9.71 10.51 -45.01
CA ALA A 1025 8.57 11.19 -45.62
C ALA A 1025 7.88 10.33 -46.71
N ALA A 1026 8.67 9.69 -47.58
CA ALA A 1026 8.14 8.84 -48.64
C ALA A 1026 7.46 7.57 -48.09
N VAL A 1027 7.99 6.97 -47.03
CA VAL A 1027 7.35 5.82 -46.37
C VAL A 1027 6.08 6.23 -45.65
N ALA A 1028 6.09 7.36 -44.94
CA ALA A 1028 4.91 7.87 -44.24
C ALA A 1028 3.72 8.14 -45.18
N ALA A 1029 4.00 8.56 -46.43
CA ALA A 1029 2.99 8.77 -47.46
C ALA A 1029 2.31 7.48 -47.98
N GLU A 1030 2.87 6.29 -47.66
CA GLU A 1030 2.33 4.98 -48.06
C GLU A 1030 1.41 4.36 -47.00
N LEU A 1031 1.39 4.90 -45.78
CA LEU A 1031 0.61 4.35 -44.66
C LEU A 1031 -0.85 4.84 -44.65
N PRO A 1032 -1.80 4.03 -44.15
CA PRO A 1032 -3.21 4.41 -44.02
C PRO A 1032 -3.38 5.51 -42.97
N GLY A 1033 -4.31 6.45 -43.20
CA GLY A 1033 -4.58 7.55 -42.26
C GLY A 1033 -3.85 8.87 -42.55
N ALA A 1034 -3.16 8.99 -43.70
CA ALA A 1034 -2.66 10.28 -44.18
C ALA A 1034 -3.75 11.37 -44.35
N VAL A 1035 -5.03 10.97 -44.43
CA VAL A 1035 -6.25 11.75 -44.11
C VAL A 1035 -7.41 10.75 -43.88
N GLY A 1036 -8.07 10.75 -42.71
CA GLY A 1036 -9.44 10.19 -42.52
C GLY A 1036 -9.62 8.86 -41.74
N ASP A 1037 -8.98 8.68 -40.58
CA ASP A 1037 -9.33 7.66 -39.56
C ASP A 1037 -9.93 8.36 -38.31
N ASP A 1038 -10.81 7.71 -37.55
CA ASP A 1038 -11.51 8.26 -36.37
C ASP A 1038 -10.61 8.34 -35.12
N ARG A 1039 -9.35 7.88 -35.21
CA ARG A 1039 -8.31 8.00 -34.17
C ARG A 1039 -7.42 9.20 -34.47
N ALA A 1040 -7.02 9.95 -33.44
CA ALA A 1040 -6.11 11.09 -33.60
C ALA A 1040 -4.84 10.67 -34.40
N PRO A 1041 -4.43 11.45 -35.41
CA PRO A 1041 -3.27 11.14 -36.24
C PRO A 1041 -1.98 11.26 -35.41
N GLU A 1042 -1.26 10.15 -35.24
CA GLU A 1042 -0.06 10.04 -34.39
C GLU A 1042 1.16 9.59 -35.19
N ALA A 1043 2.35 10.06 -34.80
CA ALA A 1043 3.64 9.62 -35.33
C ALA A 1043 4.68 9.36 -34.23
N TYR A 1044 5.65 8.51 -34.51
CA TYR A 1044 6.80 8.27 -33.65
C TYR A 1044 8.00 9.06 -34.15
N VAL A 1045 8.63 9.84 -33.27
CA VAL A 1045 9.84 10.62 -33.59
C VAL A 1045 11.04 10.05 -32.86
N VAL A 1046 12.10 9.77 -33.63
CA VAL A 1046 13.36 9.18 -33.16
C VAL A 1046 14.55 9.97 -33.71
N THR A 1047 15.71 9.85 -33.07
CA THR A 1047 16.93 10.48 -33.56
C THR A 1047 17.51 9.74 -34.78
N ALA A 1048 18.01 10.49 -35.77
CA ALA A 1048 18.78 9.96 -36.88
C ALA A 1048 20.22 9.61 -36.48
N ASP A 1049 20.70 10.03 -35.30
CA ASP A 1049 22.09 9.89 -34.89
C ASP A 1049 22.36 8.66 -34.01
N GLY A 1050 21.32 7.87 -33.70
CA GLY A 1050 21.41 6.66 -32.86
C GLY A 1050 20.28 5.68 -33.13
N PHE A 1051 20.55 4.38 -32.92
CA PHE A 1051 19.62 3.31 -33.31
C PHE A 1051 18.85 2.68 -32.12
N ALA A 1052 19.42 2.66 -30.91
CA ALA A 1052 18.91 1.80 -29.83
C ALA A 1052 17.49 2.20 -29.43
N ASP A 1053 17.28 3.47 -29.07
CA ASP A 1053 15.96 4.02 -28.74
C ASP A 1053 15.00 3.96 -29.94
N ALA A 1054 15.53 4.01 -31.16
CA ALA A 1054 14.72 3.97 -32.37
C ALA A 1054 14.21 2.54 -32.68
N VAL A 1055 14.97 1.49 -32.32
CA VAL A 1055 14.57 0.10 -32.57
C VAL A 1055 13.43 -0.33 -31.64
N SER A 1056 13.41 0.14 -30.39
CA SER A 1056 12.39 -0.27 -29.41
C SER A 1056 10.95 0.04 -29.86
N VAL A 1057 10.75 1.11 -30.64
CA VAL A 1057 9.42 1.51 -31.12
C VAL A 1057 9.00 0.83 -32.44
N THR A 1058 9.89 0.09 -33.10
CA THR A 1058 9.62 -0.49 -34.43
C THR A 1058 8.45 -1.47 -34.44
N GLY A 1059 8.27 -2.26 -33.38
CA GLY A 1059 7.14 -3.18 -33.23
C GLY A 1059 5.81 -2.44 -33.06
N VAL A 1060 5.78 -1.47 -32.14
CA VAL A 1060 4.59 -0.64 -31.89
C VAL A 1060 4.17 0.12 -33.16
N ALA A 1061 5.13 0.72 -33.86
CA ALA A 1061 4.87 1.45 -35.10
C ALA A 1061 4.39 0.55 -36.25
N ALA A 1062 4.93 -0.68 -36.35
CA ALA A 1062 4.47 -1.68 -37.30
C ALA A 1062 3.05 -2.18 -37.01
N ARG A 1063 2.70 -2.37 -35.73
CA ARG A 1063 1.37 -2.82 -35.29
C ARG A 1063 0.29 -1.77 -35.47
N THR A 1064 0.63 -0.53 -35.17
CA THR A 1064 -0.30 0.61 -35.22
C THR A 1064 -0.36 1.26 -36.60
N HIS A 1065 0.49 0.83 -37.53
CA HIS A 1065 0.67 1.42 -38.87
C HIS A 1065 0.98 2.93 -38.83
N ARG A 1066 1.70 3.38 -37.79
CA ARG A 1066 2.07 4.80 -37.62
C ARG A 1066 3.49 5.06 -38.13
N PRO A 1067 3.74 6.21 -38.79
CA PRO A 1067 5.04 6.50 -39.36
C PRO A 1067 6.09 6.73 -38.26
N ILE A 1068 7.32 6.29 -38.55
CA ILE A 1068 8.52 6.71 -37.81
C ILE A 1068 9.18 7.83 -38.60
N LEU A 1069 9.45 8.96 -37.94
CA LEU A 1069 10.08 10.14 -38.53
C LEU A 1069 11.38 10.48 -37.79
N PHE A 1070 12.40 10.87 -38.56
CA PHE A 1070 13.70 11.21 -38.00
C PHE A 1070 13.82 12.70 -37.65
N VAL A 1071 14.46 12.99 -36.52
CA VAL A 1071 15.01 14.31 -36.16
C VAL A 1071 16.50 14.20 -35.87
N THR A 1072 17.19 15.33 -35.74
CA THR A 1072 18.54 15.34 -35.14
C THR A 1072 18.43 15.76 -33.68
N ARG A 1073 19.53 15.71 -32.92
CA ARG A 1073 19.52 16.14 -31.51
C ARG A 1073 18.93 17.54 -31.31
N ASP A 1074 19.28 18.48 -32.19
CA ASP A 1074 19.04 19.92 -31.97
C ASP A 1074 18.14 20.56 -33.03
N GLU A 1075 17.65 19.82 -34.04
CA GLU A 1075 16.88 20.37 -35.15
C GLU A 1075 15.80 19.38 -35.66
N ILE A 1076 14.60 19.91 -35.95
CA ILE A 1076 13.56 19.25 -36.76
C ILE A 1076 13.85 19.56 -38.24
N PRO A 1077 14.27 18.58 -39.05
CA PRO A 1077 14.56 18.82 -40.46
C PRO A 1077 13.30 19.21 -41.24
N GLN A 1078 13.47 20.03 -42.28
CA GLN A 1078 12.36 20.54 -43.10
C GLN A 1078 11.46 19.42 -43.64
N ALA A 1079 12.03 18.31 -44.12
CA ALA A 1079 11.26 17.18 -44.63
C ALA A 1079 10.36 16.54 -43.55
N THR A 1080 10.83 16.47 -42.30
CA THR A 1080 10.05 15.95 -41.16
C THR A 1080 8.91 16.89 -40.81
N ALA A 1081 9.19 18.20 -40.70
CA ALA A 1081 8.16 19.21 -40.42
C ALA A 1081 7.07 19.23 -41.51
N GLU A 1082 7.46 19.24 -42.78
CA GLU A 1082 6.51 19.20 -43.92
C GLU A 1082 5.66 17.92 -43.92
N THR A 1083 6.22 16.79 -43.46
CA THR A 1083 5.49 15.51 -43.37
C THR A 1083 4.46 15.53 -42.24
N ILE A 1084 4.83 16.05 -41.06
CA ILE A 1084 3.91 16.24 -39.92
C ILE A 1084 2.72 17.09 -40.35
N ASP A 1085 2.97 18.21 -41.01
CA ASP A 1085 1.93 19.11 -41.52
C ASP A 1085 1.07 18.46 -42.62
N ALA A 1086 1.70 17.74 -43.57
CA ALA A 1086 0.99 17.16 -44.71
C ALA A 1086 0.07 15.99 -44.31
N LEU A 1087 0.46 15.22 -43.29
CA LEU A 1087 -0.33 14.11 -42.75
C LEU A 1087 -1.30 14.55 -41.64
N GLY A 1088 -1.23 15.83 -41.23
CA GLY A 1088 -2.06 16.39 -40.17
C GLY A 1088 -1.82 15.73 -38.82
N ILE A 1089 -0.58 15.36 -38.49
CA ILE A 1089 -0.24 14.70 -37.22
C ILE A 1089 -0.53 15.65 -36.05
N GLU A 1090 -1.37 15.19 -35.11
CA GLU A 1090 -1.82 15.95 -33.95
C GLU A 1090 -1.06 15.58 -32.68
N ARG A 1091 -0.49 14.37 -32.63
CA ARG A 1091 0.29 13.85 -31.49
C ARG A 1091 1.59 13.21 -31.93
N VAL A 1092 2.66 13.39 -31.15
CA VAL A 1092 3.96 12.78 -31.41
C VAL A 1092 4.51 12.10 -30.16
N ALA A 1093 4.76 10.80 -30.26
CA ALA A 1093 5.55 10.08 -29.26
C ALA A 1093 7.05 10.22 -29.60
N VAL A 1094 7.79 10.96 -28.77
CA VAL A 1094 9.23 11.19 -28.90
C VAL A 1094 9.99 10.12 -28.14
N VAL A 1095 10.71 9.25 -28.84
CA VAL A 1095 11.44 8.14 -28.24
C VAL A 1095 12.92 8.49 -28.06
N GLY A 1096 13.34 8.60 -26.80
CA GLY A 1096 14.69 8.97 -26.40
C GLY A 1096 14.75 10.16 -25.44
N GLY A 1097 15.75 10.15 -24.56
CA GLY A 1097 15.96 11.20 -23.55
C GLY A 1097 16.49 12.52 -24.11
N THR A 1098 16.64 13.51 -23.23
CA THR A 1098 17.18 14.85 -23.55
C THR A 1098 18.62 14.82 -24.07
N ALA A 1099 19.35 13.75 -23.77
CA ALA A 1099 20.70 13.48 -24.29
C ALA A 1099 20.73 13.12 -25.79
N VAL A 1100 19.62 12.66 -26.36
CA VAL A 1100 19.53 12.25 -27.77
C VAL A 1100 18.60 13.13 -28.59
N ILE A 1101 17.56 13.71 -27.98
CA ILE A 1101 16.63 14.68 -28.58
C ILE A 1101 16.39 15.81 -27.58
N ALA A 1102 16.91 17.00 -27.85
CA ALA A 1102 16.83 18.15 -26.94
C ALA A 1102 15.39 18.64 -26.77
N ASP A 1103 15.08 19.23 -25.61
CA ASP A 1103 13.72 19.73 -25.32
C ASP A 1103 13.25 20.78 -26.33
N ALA A 1104 14.17 21.59 -26.87
CA ALA A 1104 13.85 22.54 -27.93
C ALA A 1104 13.32 21.90 -29.23
N VAL A 1105 13.68 20.66 -29.51
CA VAL A 1105 13.12 19.89 -30.64
C VAL A 1105 11.74 19.37 -30.26
N VAL A 1106 11.57 18.90 -29.02
CA VAL A 1106 10.29 18.36 -28.51
C VAL A 1106 9.21 19.43 -28.43
N ASP A 1107 9.55 20.62 -27.92
CA ASP A 1107 8.66 21.78 -27.84
C ASP A 1107 8.17 22.25 -29.24
N GLY A 1108 8.87 21.85 -30.31
CA GLY A 1108 8.51 22.17 -31.68
C GLY A 1108 7.58 21.13 -32.35
N LEU A 1109 7.21 20.06 -31.67
CA LEU A 1109 6.36 18.98 -32.18
C LEU A 1109 4.92 19.09 -31.62
N PRO A 1110 3.90 18.59 -32.34
CA PRO A 1110 2.51 18.66 -31.89
C PRO A 1110 2.20 17.62 -30.79
N ASP A 1111 1.56 18.06 -29.71
CA ASP A 1111 1.20 17.26 -28.50
C ASP A 1111 2.26 16.20 -28.14
N PRO A 1112 3.50 16.62 -27.80
CA PRO A 1112 4.61 15.69 -27.68
C PRO A 1112 4.56 14.91 -26.36
N VAL A 1113 4.65 13.58 -26.44
CA VAL A 1113 4.82 12.69 -25.29
C VAL A 1113 6.21 12.06 -25.36
N ARG A 1114 7.07 12.31 -24.37
CA ARG A 1114 8.42 11.75 -24.35
C ARG A 1114 8.43 10.37 -23.70
N LEU A 1115 8.91 9.36 -24.43
CA LEU A 1115 9.16 7.99 -23.97
C LEU A 1115 10.67 7.81 -23.77
N ALA A 1116 11.16 7.87 -22.53
CA ALA A 1116 12.59 7.85 -22.25
C ALA A 1116 12.92 7.31 -20.85
N GLY A 1117 14.11 6.72 -20.72
CA GLY A 1117 14.76 6.37 -19.47
C GLY A 1117 16.22 6.83 -19.42
N PRO A 1118 16.91 6.64 -18.28
CA PRO A 1118 18.33 7.00 -18.14
C PRO A 1118 19.25 6.22 -19.10
N GLU A 1119 18.80 5.06 -19.59
CA GLU A 1119 19.51 4.28 -20.61
C GLU A 1119 18.52 3.64 -21.62
N ARG A 1120 19.04 2.81 -22.54
CA ARG A 1120 18.29 2.29 -23.70
C ARG A 1120 17.24 1.23 -23.35
N TYR A 1121 17.48 0.40 -22.35
CA TYR A 1121 16.58 -0.66 -21.92
C TYR A 1121 15.40 -0.09 -21.11
N THR A 1122 15.65 0.93 -20.28
CA THR A 1122 14.64 1.73 -19.59
C THR A 1122 13.83 2.59 -20.57
N THR A 1123 14.47 3.14 -21.61
CA THR A 1123 13.73 3.77 -22.74
C THR A 1123 12.84 2.75 -23.46
N ALA A 1124 13.32 1.52 -23.69
CA ALA A 1124 12.51 0.46 -24.26
C ALA A 1124 11.35 0.03 -23.34
N ALA A 1125 11.54 0.00 -22.02
CA ALA A 1125 10.46 -0.24 -21.06
C ALA A 1125 9.37 0.85 -21.15
N ALA A 1126 9.74 2.13 -21.28
CA ALA A 1126 8.78 3.21 -21.50
C ALA A 1126 7.96 3.05 -22.80
N VAL A 1127 8.56 2.48 -23.85
CA VAL A 1127 7.85 2.14 -25.10
C VAL A 1127 6.88 0.97 -24.90
N LEU A 1128 7.24 -0.03 -24.10
CA LEU A 1128 6.33 -1.13 -23.75
C LEU A 1128 5.14 -0.64 -22.90
N ASN A 1129 5.36 0.27 -21.96
CA ASN A 1129 4.28 0.96 -21.23
C ASN A 1129 3.32 1.69 -22.18
N HIS A 1130 3.87 2.41 -23.17
CA HIS A 1130 3.05 3.04 -24.18
C HIS A 1130 2.26 2.02 -25.02
N ALA A 1131 2.88 0.89 -25.39
CA ALA A 1131 2.21 -0.21 -26.09
C ALA A 1131 1.03 -0.79 -25.28
N ARG A 1132 1.20 -0.92 -23.95
CA ARG A 1132 0.13 -1.34 -23.03
C ARG A 1132 -0.99 -0.31 -22.96
N ALA A 1133 -0.67 0.97 -22.85
CA ALA A 1133 -1.68 2.04 -22.77
C ALA A 1133 -2.58 2.15 -24.02
N ILE A 1134 -2.19 1.50 -25.12
CA ILE A 1134 -2.97 1.43 -26.36
C ILE A 1134 -3.44 -0.01 -26.68
N ASP A 1135 -3.50 -0.88 -25.66
CA ASP A 1135 -4.04 -2.25 -25.71
C ASP A 1135 -3.35 -3.20 -26.71
N LEU A 1136 -2.02 -3.14 -26.85
CA LEU A 1136 -1.27 -4.14 -27.63
C LEU A 1136 -1.00 -5.42 -26.82
N SER A 1137 -1.12 -6.58 -27.48
CA SER A 1137 -0.82 -7.90 -26.91
C SER A 1137 0.68 -8.12 -26.65
N PHE A 1138 0.98 -8.88 -25.60
CA PHE A 1138 2.32 -9.33 -25.19
C PHE A 1138 2.52 -10.85 -25.39
N ASP A 1139 1.60 -11.54 -26.07
CA ASP A 1139 1.61 -13.00 -26.25
C ASP A 1139 2.92 -13.53 -26.85
N THR A 1140 3.56 -12.73 -27.70
CA THR A 1140 4.89 -13.02 -28.26
C THR A 1140 5.88 -11.91 -27.92
N LEU A 1141 6.99 -12.28 -27.28
CA LEU A 1141 8.14 -11.39 -27.12
C LEU A 1141 9.18 -11.64 -28.22
N VAL A 1142 9.55 -10.59 -28.95
CA VAL A 1142 10.64 -10.62 -29.93
C VAL A 1142 11.87 -9.96 -29.31
N LEU A 1143 12.81 -10.77 -28.83
CA LEU A 1143 14.01 -10.31 -28.16
C LEU A 1143 15.06 -9.87 -29.18
N ALA A 1144 15.45 -8.60 -29.09
CA ALA A 1144 16.43 -7.98 -29.95
C ALA A 1144 17.56 -7.38 -29.11
N THR A 1145 18.81 -7.51 -29.54
CA THR A 1145 19.92 -6.92 -28.77
C THR A 1145 19.87 -5.39 -28.84
N GLY A 1146 20.04 -4.73 -27.69
CA GLY A 1146 20.23 -3.27 -27.62
C GLY A 1146 21.66 -2.83 -27.92
N ALA A 1147 22.61 -3.75 -28.07
CA ALA A 1147 24.04 -3.46 -28.21
C ALA A 1147 24.47 -3.18 -29.67
N ASN A 1148 23.76 -3.74 -30.65
CA ASN A 1148 23.94 -3.48 -32.07
C ASN A 1148 22.59 -3.53 -32.80
N PHE A 1149 22.56 -3.18 -34.10
CA PHE A 1149 21.33 -3.03 -34.87
C PHE A 1149 21.01 -4.12 -35.92
N PRO A 1150 21.96 -4.79 -36.61
CA PRO A 1150 21.63 -5.50 -37.85
C PRO A 1150 20.53 -6.56 -37.74
N ASP A 1151 20.56 -7.36 -36.67
CA ASP A 1151 19.57 -8.42 -36.43
C ASP A 1151 18.26 -7.83 -35.87
N SER A 1152 18.37 -6.81 -35.01
CA SER A 1152 17.27 -6.12 -34.33
C SER A 1152 16.32 -5.37 -35.29
N LEU A 1153 16.81 -4.95 -36.46
CA LEU A 1153 16.02 -4.22 -37.46
C LEU A 1153 14.87 -5.01 -38.09
N THR A 1154 14.89 -6.34 -37.94
CA THR A 1154 13.79 -7.20 -38.41
C THR A 1154 12.72 -7.46 -37.35
N GLY A 1155 12.94 -6.99 -36.12
CA GLY A 1155 12.04 -7.30 -35.00
C GLY A 1155 10.67 -6.66 -35.10
N GLY A 1156 10.58 -5.43 -35.59
CA GLY A 1156 9.30 -4.72 -35.72
C GLY A 1156 8.28 -5.48 -36.58
N PRO A 1157 8.60 -5.85 -37.83
CA PRO A 1157 7.71 -6.64 -38.68
C PRO A 1157 7.41 -8.04 -38.13
N VAL A 1158 8.39 -8.71 -37.51
CA VAL A 1158 8.18 -10.03 -36.88
C VAL A 1158 7.18 -9.92 -35.74
N ALA A 1159 7.34 -8.91 -34.88
CA ALA A 1159 6.42 -8.65 -33.78
C ALA A 1159 5.01 -8.35 -34.31
N ALA A 1160 4.89 -7.53 -35.36
CA ALA A 1160 3.60 -7.23 -35.97
C ALA A 1160 2.88 -8.46 -36.55
N ALA A 1161 3.61 -9.33 -37.27
CA ALA A 1161 3.05 -10.55 -37.87
C ALA A 1161 2.62 -11.60 -36.84
N LEU A 1162 3.26 -11.59 -35.65
CA LEU A 1162 3.03 -12.56 -34.58
C LEU A 1162 2.22 -12.01 -33.42
N ASP A 1163 1.55 -10.86 -33.62
CA ASP A 1163 0.73 -10.20 -32.61
C ASP A 1163 1.48 -9.84 -31.31
N GLY A 1164 2.80 -9.61 -31.41
CA GLY A 1164 3.69 -9.40 -30.26
C GLY A 1164 4.39 -8.05 -30.19
N VAL A 1165 5.39 -7.95 -29.31
CA VAL A 1165 6.18 -6.73 -29.07
C VAL A 1165 7.69 -6.98 -29.19
N VAL A 1166 8.45 -5.92 -29.49
CA VAL A 1166 9.93 -5.97 -29.52
C VAL A 1166 10.47 -5.59 -28.14
N VAL A 1167 11.32 -6.45 -27.57
CA VAL A 1167 11.97 -6.22 -26.28
C VAL A 1167 13.47 -6.09 -26.50
N LEU A 1168 14.04 -4.95 -26.11
CA LEU A 1168 15.48 -4.75 -26.16
C LEU A 1168 16.17 -5.42 -24.97
N VAL A 1169 17.16 -6.26 -25.27
CA VAL A 1169 17.88 -7.04 -24.25
C VAL A 1169 19.40 -6.90 -24.37
N ASN A 1170 20.08 -7.09 -23.25
CA ASN A 1170 21.51 -7.42 -23.21
C ASN A 1170 21.68 -8.94 -23.39
N GLY A 1171 21.41 -9.44 -24.59
CA GLY A 1171 21.25 -10.88 -24.87
C GLY A 1171 22.46 -11.78 -24.60
N LEU A 1172 23.59 -11.25 -24.12
CA LEU A 1172 24.77 -12.03 -23.72
C LEU A 1172 24.92 -12.17 -22.21
N ASP A 1173 24.16 -11.42 -21.43
CA ASP A 1173 24.28 -11.34 -19.98
C ASP A 1173 22.93 -11.64 -19.32
N PRO A 1174 22.63 -12.91 -19.01
CA PRO A 1174 21.37 -13.27 -18.36
C PRO A 1174 21.25 -12.70 -16.94
N ALA A 1175 22.36 -12.32 -16.29
CA ALA A 1175 22.34 -11.69 -14.97
C ALA A 1175 22.02 -10.17 -15.04
N SER A 1176 22.05 -9.59 -16.23
CA SER A 1176 21.68 -8.19 -16.45
C SER A 1176 20.98 -8.04 -17.80
N PRO A 1177 19.77 -8.61 -17.95
CA PRO A 1177 19.11 -8.74 -19.24
C PRO A 1177 18.60 -7.40 -19.81
N GLY A 1178 18.52 -6.36 -18.97
CA GLY A 1178 18.00 -5.03 -19.29
C GLY A 1178 16.57 -4.84 -18.78
N ALA A 1179 16.26 -3.63 -18.31
CA ALA A 1179 14.99 -3.30 -17.65
C ALA A 1179 13.74 -3.59 -18.50
N ALA A 1180 13.84 -3.53 -19.84
CA ALA A 1180 12.72 -3.86 -20.74
C ALA A 1180 12.27 -5.31 -20.63
N LEU A 1181 13.19 -6.26 -20.37
CA LEU A 1181 12.82 -7.66 -20.22
C LEU A 1181 12.09 -7.90 -18.91
N GLY A 1182 12.60 -7.36 -17.79
CA GLY A 1182 11.89 -7.44 -16.50
C GLY A 1182 10.50 -6.81 -16.58
N HIS A 1183 10.39 -5.67 -17.27
CA HIS A 1183 9.10 -5.04 -17.53
C HIS A 1183 8.17 -5.90 -18.40
N ALA A 1184 8.67 -6.50 -19.48
CA ALA A 1184 7.86 -7.41 -20.30
C ALA A 1184 7.44 -8.67 -19.53
N LEU A 1185 8.36 -9.27 -18.75
CA LEU A 1185 8.10 -10.44 -17.93
C LEU A 1185 7.18 -10.14 -16.74
N SER A 1186 6.98 -8.88 -16.34
CA SER A 1186 5.90 -8.54 -15.40
C SER A 1186 4.50 -8.94 -15.94
N GLN A 1187 4.39 -9.19 -17.24
CA GLN A 1187 3.16 -9.64 -17.92
C GLN A 1187 3.19 -11.15 -18.22
N ARG A 1188 3.97 -11.92 -17.44
CA ARG A 1188 4.29 -13.33 -17.71
C ARG A 1188 3.10 -14.23 -18.00
N ALA A 1189 1.95 -13.96 -17.37
CA ALA A 1189 0.70 -14.70 -17.58
C ALA A 1189 0.16 -14.60 -19.02
N SER A 1190 0.40 -13.47 -19.71
CA SER A 1190 -0.02 -13.26 -21.10
C SER A 1190 0.97 -13.83 -22.13
N ILE A 1191 2.24 -14.00 -21.76
CA ILE A 1191 3.30 -14.38 -22.69
C ILE A 1191 3.26 -15.89 -22.94
N GLN A 1192 3.17 -16.28 -24.21
CA GLN A 1192 3.18 -17.69 -24.63
C GLN A 1192 4.46 -18.07 -25.36
N ARG A 1193 5.07 -17.11 -26.07
CA ARG A 1193 6.20 -17.35 -26.98
C ARG A 1193 7.27 -16.29 -26.85
N VAL A 1194 8.53 -16.72 -26.96
CA VAL A 1194 9.71 -15.85 -26.98
C VAL A 1194 10.57 -16.18 -28.19
N ILE A 1195 10.90 -15.17 -29.00
CA ILE A 1195 11.73 -15.31 -30.20
C ILE A 1195 13.00 -14.49 -30.04
N GLY A 1196 14.16 -15.15 -29.98
CA GLY A 1196 15.46 -14.49 -30.04
C GLY A 1196 15.89 -14.17 -31.46
N LEU A 1197 16.09 -12.89 -31.76
CA LEU A 1197 16.63 -12.46 -33.05
C LEU A 1197 18.16 -12.55 -33.09
N GLY A 1198 18.66 -13.05 -34.21
CA GLY A 1198 20.09 -13.15 -34.48
C GLY A 1198 20.75 -14.40 -33.92
N GLY A 1199 22.06 -14.50 -34.16
CA GLY A 1199 22.86 -15.65 -33.74
C GLY A 1199 23.15 -15.68 -32.23
N THR A 1200 23.76 -16.76 -31.78
CA THR A 1200 24.19 -16.95 -30.36
C THR A 1200 25.19 -15.90 -29.87
N ALA A 1201 25.79 -15.13 -30.78
CA ALA A 1201 26.71 -14.04 -30.47
C ALA A 1201 26.03 -12.69 -30.14
N VAL A 1202 24.70 -12.59 -30.28
CA VAL A 1202 23.94 -11.38 -29.93
C VAL A 1202 22.81 -11.65 -28.92
N VAL A 1203 22.18 -12.82 -29.03
CA VAL A 1203 21.28 -13.38 -28.01
C VAL A 1203 21.72 -14.82 -27.78
N SER A 1204 22.39 -15.11 -26.67
CA SER A 1204 22.98 -16.43 -26.41
C SER A 1204 21.92 -17.50 -26.14
N ASP A 1205 22.27 -18.78 -26.33
CA ASP A 1205 21.35 -19.89 -25.99
C ASP A 1205 21.11 -19.95 -24.47
N ALA A 1206 22.13 -19.62 -23.67
CA ALA A 1206 21.99 -19.50 -22.21
C ALA A 1206 20.98 -18.42 -21.83
N PHE A 1207 21.04 -17.26 -22.51
CA PHE A 1207 20.08 -16.17 -22.33
C PHE A 1207 18.66 -16.61 -22.70
N LEU A 1208 18.44 -17.17 -23.91
CA LEU A 1208 17.10 -17.64 -24.30
C LEU A 1208 16.57 -18.73 -23.37
N THR A 1209 17.44 -19.64 -22.91
CA THR A 1209 17.03 -20.68 -21.96
C THR A 1209 16.59 -20.06 -20.64
N ALA A 1210 17.36 -19.10 -20.11
CA ALA A 1210 17.02 -18.38 -18.88
C ALA A 1210 15.68 -17.64 -19.01
N VAL A 1211 15.41 -16.97 -20.14
CA VAL A 1211 14.10 -16.34 -20.38
C VAL A 1211 12.99 -17.39 -20.52
N GLY A 1212 13.28 -18.54 -21.13
CA GLY A 1212 12.31 -19.63 -21.29
C GLY A 1212 11.86 -20.27 -19.98
N THR A 1213 12.75 -20.28 -18.99
CA THR A 1213 12.51 -20.81 -17.65
C THR A 1213 12.23 -19.73 -16.62
N ALA A 1214 12.11 -18.46 -17.02
CA ALA A 1214 11.72 -17.39 -16.12
C ALA A 1214 10.27 -17.66 -15.68
N SER A 1215 10.11 -17.98 -14.40
CA SER A 1215 8.84 -18.10 -13.69
C SER A 1215 8.24 -16.71 -13.53
#